data_AF-A0A1V2LHE1-F1
#
_entry.id   AF-A0A1V2LHE1-F1
#
_cell.length_a   1.000
_cell.length_b   1.000
_cell.length_c   1.000
_cell.angle_alpha   90.00
_cell.angle_beta   90.00
_cell.angle_gamma   90.00
#
_symmetry.space_group_name_H-M   'P 1'
#
loop_
_entity.id
_entity.type
_entity.pdbx_description
1 polymer ?
#
loop_
_entity_poly.entity_id
_entity_poly.type
_entity_poly.pdbx_seq_one_letter_code
_entity_poly.pdbx_strand_id
1 'polypeptide(L)'
;MSFVQNAATLVVGQLITKVFTFSLNQLLLSYTSPNALGISQLIEFVIDYNLFLSREALRLTIPKLPNDESKRQFVINYSYASIPLLLVFGGPVIYWKIGKIDNEALEFLSPLGINHILLMIFLSLVLELLAEPYYNVNQHIMLDFKTRTRIETTSGFIKCIIQFISTIKITPLMGMQRGDVNSYVLGYLMGQLSSSLSLYVLYLIHFRQLMKPSVVEDSFTESITTKYFKSIFVQQIFKNFLTVGDKFVITSLLNFETQGYYSFISNYGSLIARMLFAPIEESTRITVNTFFKSNKDKRSDFLLFQGCVSNVLKIYVYLLTLLIIFAPLNTNFLLSLVFKNFITDSLVITFKWYWVYLLFLACNGILEALYQSLFASKEMVNKYSAFMLMNSIMFLTTLTVFISKFDLGLQGLIWGNMINMSFRIGYCFYYVIQFIKFKENSLKVHFDVGFASYVPFLTAAGMSYATTFRAGQPIFETRPHLIKPGDLTPGISALEYYHRRVKLAEKIPRGSLAILPGSSVKYASGSVFYPFQQNTDFYYLTGWNEPDSVCIIERPENADDPADHVFHMAVPDSDPAAEQWEGERTGVQGAQDIFNADISVSNHNFPSHLDKLLRKYTNIYYDIGGANSASGKAVNFFERMFPSTVSMPDKRQDRADIEEILRNHKKQGFNVKSLTPLIADLRVIKSNAELKIMRLAGKISGRAFNQAYAKRFQTEKGLHSFLEYKFISGGCDKSAYVPVVAGGEHALCIHYVRNDDIFKDGDMVLVDAAGNLGGYCADISRTWPVTGKFTPAQAELYEALLNVQRRIIRECTVEKGNSLNSLHNLSVDLLTEELRNAGFQDLQSWEVAKHLYPHYIGHNLGLDVHDCPLYPRTSNLRKGQVVTVEPGVYVPDDERWPAQYRGIGIRIEDDVAVGEDINVVLTAEAAKEIVDIENIAANGITSPLEEEVVDIYSL
;
A
#
# COMPACT_ATOMS: atom_id res chain seq x y z
N MET A 1 17.93 36.16 43.16
CA MET A 1 18.37 36.34 41.75
C MET A 1 19.58 35.46 41.36
N SER A 2 20.59 35.22 42.21
CA SER A 2 21.79 34.43 41.84
C SER A 2 21.58 32.92 41.66
N PHE A 3 20.58 32.31 42.31
CA PHE A 3 20.27 30.88 42.15
C PHE A 3 19.65 30.56 40.78
N VAL A 4 18.79 31.44 40.27
CA VAL A 4 18.12 31.29 38.97
C VAL A 4 19.11 31.53 37.81
N GLN A 5 20.02 32.50 37.94
CA GLN A 5 21.09 32.71 36.95
C GLN A 5 22.10 31.55 36.94
N ASN A 6 22.56 31.07 38.09
CA ASN A 6 23.47 29.92 38.16
C ASN A 6 22.82 28.62 37.67
N ALA A 7 21.53 28.40 37.96
CA ALA A 7 20.78 27.27 37.42
C ALA A 7 20.59 27.40 35.90
N ALA A 8 20.29 28.59 35.39
CA ALA A 8 20.14 28.85 33.96
C ALA A 8 21.45 28.62 33.19
N THR A 9 22.60 29.08 33.70
CA THR A 9 23.91 28.84 33.05
C THR A 9 24.28 27.36 33.05
N LEU A 10 23.91 26.62 34.10
CA LEU A 10 24.13 25.16 34.18
C LEU A 10 23.21 24.39 33.24
N VAL A 11 21.94 24.81 33.13
CA VAL A 11 20.95 24.24 32.20
C VAL A 11 21.33 24.53 30.74
N VAL A 12 21.75 25.75 30.42
CA VAL A 12 22.22 26.13 29.08
C VAL A 12 23.51 25.38 28.71
N GLY A 13 24.47 25.28 29.65
CA GLY A 13 25.69 24.49 29.44
C GLY A 13 25.38 23.02 29.17
N GLN A 14 24.48 22.41 29.94
CA GLN A 14 24.01 21.03 29.71
C GLN A 14 23.26 20.86 28.39
N LEU A 15 22.45 21.85 27.99
CA LEU A 15 21.74 21.82 26.73
C LEU A 15 22.72 21.84 25.55
N ILE A 16 23.71 22.74 25.58
CA ILE A 16 24.75 22.83 24.54
C ILE A 16 25.55 21.52 24.46
N THR A 17 25.99 20.97 25.60
CA THR A 17 26.71 19.70 25.62
C THR A 17 25.85 18.58 25.04
N LYS A 18 24.57 18.49 25.41
CA LYS A 18 23.65 17.47 24.90
C LYS A 18 23.40 17.59 23.40
N VAL A 19 23.18 18.80 22.90
CA VAL A 19 23.01 19.07 21.45
C VAL A 19 24.28 18.65 20.70
N PHE A 20 25.46 19.03 21.19
CA PHE A 20 26.72 18.67 20.55
C PHE A 20 26.97 17.16 20.55
N THR A 21 26.76 16.48 21.70
CA THR A 21 26.89 15.02 21.77
C THR A 21 25.88 14.31 20.87
N PHE A 22 24.66 14.85 20.75
CA PHE A 22 23.64 14.33 19.84
C PHE A 22 24.09 14.48 18.38
N SER A 23 24.62 15.64 17.98
CA SER A 23 25.14 15.87 16.63
C SER A 23 26.30 14.94 16.28
N LEU A 24 27.26 14.71 17.20
CA LEU A 24 28.36 13.76 16.95
C LEU A 24 27.86 12.32 16.79
N ASN A 25 26.93 11.89 17.65
CA ASN A 25 26.33 10.57 17.54
C ASN A 25 25.52 10.42 16.24
N GLN A 26 24.81 11.47 15.82
CA GLN A 26 24.08 11.50 14.55
C GLN A 26 25.01 11.32 13.35
N LEU A 27 26.15 12.02 13.35
CA LEU A 27 27.14 11.89 12.28
C LEU A 27 27.74 10.47 12.26
N LEU A 28 28.01 9.87 13.42
CA LEU A 28 28.51 8.48 13.50
C LEU A 28 27.51 7.46 12.94
N LEU A 29 26.21 7.68 13.13
CA LEU A 29 25.17 6.81 12.60
C LEU A 29 25.16 6.75 11.06
N SER A 30 25.65 7.79 10.38
CA SER A 30 25.80 7.79 8.92
C SER A 30 26.94 6.90 8.40
N TYR A 31 27.84 6.47 9.30
CA TYR A 31 29.04 5.68 9.01
C TYR A 31 29.05 4.37 9.82
N THR A 32 27.91 3.77 10.15
CA THR A 32 27.89 2.52 10.94
C THR A 32 26.84 1.56 10.43
N SER A 33 27.02 0.27 10.70
CA SER A 33 26.04 -0.76 10.33
C SER A 33 25.15 -1.15 11.53
N PRO A 34 23.96 -1.72 11.29
CA PRO A 34 23.09 -2.23 12.35
C PRO A 34 23.79 -3.28 13.24
N ASN A 35 24.62 -4.15 12.66
CA ASN A 35 25.40 -5.13 13.41
C ASN A 35 26.37 -4.48 14.41
N ALA A 36 27.04 -3.39 14.00
CA ALA A 36 27.95 -2.65 14.87
C ALA A 36 27.22 -1.98 16.05
N LEU A 37 26.02 -1.45 15.79
CA LEU A 37 25.15 -0.88 16.83
C LEU A 37 24.66 -1.95 17.80
N GLY A 38 24.25 -3.13 17.30
CA GLY A 38 23.83 -4.24 18.14
C GLY A 38 24.94 -4.76 19.06
N ILE A 39 26.15 -4.94 18.54
CA ILE A 39 27.31 -5.37 19.35
C ILE A 39 27.64 -4.30 20.41
N SER A 40 27.61 -3.03 20.04
CA SER A 40 27.86 -1.93 20.99
C SER A 40 26.81 -1.87 22.10
N GLN A 41 25.54 -2.14 21.76
CA GLN A 41 24.44 -2.23 22.73
C GLN A 41 24.62 -3.40 23.70
N LEU A 42 25.09 -4.55 23.22
CA LEU A 42 25.44 -5.67 24.10
C LEU A 42 26.54 -5.27 25.09
N ILE A 43 27.61 -4.64 24.60
CA ILE A 43 28.74 -4.19 25.43
C ILE A 43 28.27 -3.17 26.48
N GLU A 44 27.46 -2.19 26.08
CA GLU A 44 26.86 -1.21 26.99
C GLU A 44 26.02 -1.89 28.07
N PHE A 45 25.15 -2.82 27.68
CA PHE A 45 24.34 -3.59 28.62
C PHE A 45 25.20 -4.36 29.62
N VAL A 46 26.27 -5.03 29.16
CA VAL A 46 27.20 -5.74 30.04
C VAL A 46 27.84 -4.77 31.03
N ILE A 47 28.35 -3.63 30.58
CA ILE A 47 29.01 -2.66 31.47
C ILE A 47 28.03 -2.12 32.53
N ASP A 48 26.88 -1.62 32.10
CA ASP A 48 25.88 -1.02 32.99
C ASP A 48 25.36 -2.01 34.02
N TYR A 49 25.05 -3.23 33.58
CA TYR A 49 24.54 -4.28 34.45
C TYR A 49 25.57 -4.68 35.52
N ASN A 50 26.84 -4.76 35.14
CA ASN A 50 27.94 -5.09 36.04
C ASN A 50 28.22 -3.97 37.05
N LEU A 51 28.23 -2.71 36.61
CA LEU A 51 28.36 -1.55 37.50
C LEU A 51 27.22 -1.50 38.51
N PHE A 52 25.98 -1.74 38.06
CA PHE A 52 24.81 -1.76 38.93
C PHE A 52 24.96 -2.80 40.05
N LEU A 53 25.25 -4.05 39.70
CA LEU A 53 25.43 -5.14 40.67
C LEU A 53 26.57 -4.86 41.66
N SER A 54 27.61 -4.17 41.19
CA SER A 54 28.83 -3.95 41.98
C SER A 54 28.73 -2.78 42.94
N ARG A 55 27.95 -1.73 42.63
CA ARG A 55 27.99 -0.46 43.39
C ARG A 55 26.66 0.10 43.88
N GLU A 56 25.53 -0.24 43.26
CA GLU A 56 24.28 0.50 43.53
C GLU A 56 23.73 0.23 44.94
N ALA A 57 23.81 -1.01 45.40
CA ALA A 57 23.42 -1.35 46.77
C ALA A 57 24.31 -0.66 47.82
N LEU A 58 25.58 -0.42 47.52
CA LEU A 58 26.50 0.33 48.40
C LEU A 58 26.07 1.80 48.48
N ARG A 59 25.83 2.45 47.33
CA ARG A 59 25.37 3.85 47.24
C ARG A 59 24.08 4.09 48.03
N LEU A 60 23.13 3.17 47.98
CA LEU A 60 21.85 3.28 48.71
C LEU A 60 21.95 2.98 50.21
N THR A 61 22.99 2.24 50.62
CA THR A 61 23.23 1.92 52.04
C THR A 61 23.86 3.11 52.77
N ILE A 62 24.75 3.86 52.11
CA ILE A 62 25.51 4.97 52.73
C ILE A 62 24.62 6.04 53.38
N PRO A 63 23.53 6.56 52.75
CA PRO A 63 22.64 7.54 53.37
C PRO A 63 21.86 7.05 54.60
N LYS A 64 21.81 5.73 54.85
CA LYS A 64 21.12 5.13 56.00
C LYS A 64 22.00 5.06 57.24
N LEU A 65 23.28 5.40 57.10
CA LEU A 65 24.22 5.49 58.21
C LEU A 65 24.03 6.83 58.95
N PRO A 66 24.18 6.88 60.30
CA PRO A 66 24.14 8.15 61.05
C PRO A 66 25.18 9.16 60.50
N ASN A 67 25.05 10.47 60.72
CA ASN A 67 25.94 11.47 60.12
C ASN A 67 27.01 11.94 61.14
N ASP A 68 28.29 11.56 60.96
CA ASP A 68 29.42 11.94 61.82
C ASP A 68 30.73 12.03 60.98
N GLU A 69 31.63 12.97 61.27
CA GLU A 69 32.89 13.20 60.53
C GLU A 69 33.83 11.99 60.56
N SER A 70 33.75 11.18 61.62
CA SER A 70 34.45 9.89 61.77
C SER A 70 34.12 8.88 60.65
N LYS A 71 33.03 9.08 59.89
CA LYS A 71 32.54 8.16 58.86
C LYS A 71 33.13 8.36 57.47
N ARG A 72 33.86 9.46 57.24
CA ARG A 72 34.46 9.69 55.92
C ARG A 72 35.37 8.52 55.51
N GLN A 73 36.18 8.04 56.45
CA GLN A 73 37.07 6.89 56.21
C GLN A 73 36.30 5.58 56.06
N PHE A 74 35.23 5.37 56.82
CA PHE A 74 34.35 4.21 56.65
C PHE A 74 33.71 4.19 55.26
N VAL A 75 33.17 5.32 54.79
CA VAL A 75 32.58 5.45 53.45
C VAL A 75 33.62 5.18 52.36
N ILE A 76 34.86 5.64 52.53
CA ILE A 76 35.98 5.32 51.62
C ILE A 76 36.21 3.80 51.57
N ASN A 77 36.44 3.16 52.72
CA ASN A 77 36.66 1.72 52.81
C ASN A 77 35.49 0.92 52.21
N TYR A 78 34.27 1.31 52.55
CA TYR A 78 33.04 0.65 52.12
C TYR A 78 32.80 0.80 50.61
N SER A 79 33.17 1.95 50.03
CA SER A 79 33.09 2.18 48.58
C SER A 79 34.02 1.26 47.79
N TYR A 80 35.18 0.92 48.35
CA TYR A 80 36.12 -0.04 47.74
C TYR A 80 35.58 -1.47 47.69
N ALA A 81 34.55 -1.81 48.47
CA ALA A 81 33.88 -3.11 48.38
C ALA A 81 33.21 -3.35 47.01
N SER A 82 33.02 -2.30 46.21
CA SER A 82 32.48 -2.42 44.85
C SER A 82 33.37 -3.27 43.93
N ILE A 83 34.70 -3.21 44.06
CA ILE A 83 35.65 -3.96 43.23
C ILE A 83 35.57 -5.49 43.48
N PRO A 84 35.64 -6.00 44.72
CA PRO A 84 35.45 -7.44 44.94
C PRO A 84 34.02 -7.90 44.60
N LEU A 85 33.00 -7.05 44.75
CA LEU A 85 31.64 -7.37 44.28
C LEU A 85 31.57 -7.56 42.75
N LEU A 86 32.34 -6.77 41.98
CA LEU A 86 32.48 -6.97 40.54
C LEU A 86 33.04 -8.35 40.21
N LEU A 87 34.06 -8.81 40.94
CA LEU A 87 34.65 -10.12 40.68
C LEU A 87 33.70 -11.26 41.01
N VAL A 88 32.94 -11.14 42.12
CA VAL A 88 32.03 -12.20 42.60
C VAL A 88 30.75 -12.28 41.78
N PHE A 89 30.10 -11.14 41.53
CA PHE A 89 28.79 -11.10 40.89
C PHE A 89 28.85 -10.70 39.42
N GLY A 90 29.83 -9.88 39.04
CA GLY A 90 29.94 -9.37 37.69
C GLY A 90 30.75 -10.24 36.73
N GLY A 91 31.90 -10.76 37.18
CA GLY A 91 32.78 -11.63 36.40
C GLY A 91 32.05 -12.79 35.69
N PRO A 92 31.20 -13.57 36.39
CA PRO A 92 30.41 -14.63 35.76
C PRO A 92 29.44 -14.13 34.67
N VAL A 93 28.85 -12.94 34.85
CA VAL A 93 27.90 -12.36 33.87
C VAL A 93 28.65 -11.90 32.62
N ILE A 94 29.81 -11.25 32.78
CA ILE A 94 30.69 -10.84 31.68
C ILE A 94 31.10 -12.06 30.88
N TYR A 95 31.59 -13.10 31.55
CA TYR A 95 32.01 -14.35 30.90
C TYR A 95 30.85 -15.02 30.17
N TRP A 96 29.68 -15.13 30.81
CA TRP A 96 28.51 -15.78 30.21
C TRP A 96 27.95 -15.02 28.99
N LYS A 97 27.83 -13.69 29.06
CA LYS A 97 27.22 -12.90 27.99
C LYS A 97 28.15 -12.63 26.81
N ILE A 98 29.42 -12.34 27.08
CA ILE A 98 30.40 -12.06 26.02
C ILE A 98 30.98 -13.36 25.46
N GLY A 99 31.15 -14.39 26.29
CA GLY A 99 31.63 -15.70 25.84
C GLY A 99 30.65 -16.48 24.96
N LYS A 100 29.41 -16.01 24.81
CA LYS A 100 28.37 -16.61 23.95
C LYS A 100 28.11 -15.80 22.67
N ILE A 101 29.00 -14.86 22.33
CA ILE A 101 28.99 -14.21 21.02
C ILE A 101 29.28 -15.30 19.99
N ASP A 102 28.34 -15.58 19.08
CA ASP A 102 28.43 -16.65 18.08
C ASP A 102 29.69 -16.57 17.21
N ASN A 103 30.10 -17.71 16.64
CA ASN A 103 31.26 -17.81 15.74
C ASN A 103 31.17 -16.85 14.53
N GLU A 104 29.96 -16.53 14.04
CA GLU A 104 29.76 -15.53 12.98
C GLU A 104 30.09 -14.09 13.43
N ALA A 105 29.82 -13.73 14.68
CA ALA A 105 30.18 -12.41 15.23
C ALA A 105 31.67 -12.31 15.58
N LEU A 106 32.33 -13.44 15.85
CA LEU A 106 33.79 -13.55 15.99
C LEU A 106 34.52 -13.31 14.65
N GLU A 107 33.94 -13.67 13.51
CA GLU A 107 34.45 -13.34 12.18
C GLU A 107 34.49 -11.82 11.95
N PHE A 108 33.42 -11.12 12.37
CA PHE A 108 33.37 -9.66 12.29
C PHE A 108 34.39 -8.95 13.19
N LEU A 109 34.87 -9.58 14.27
CA LEU A 109 35.79 -9.00 15.28
C LEU A 109 37.27 -9.43 15.09
N SER A 110 37.59 -10.03 13.94
CA SER A 110 38.85 -10.74 13.67
C SER A 110 40.17 -9.97 13.90
N PRO A 111 40.28 -8.62 13.77
CA PRO A 111 41.55 -7.93 14.02
C PRO A 111 41.90 -7.75 15.51
N LEU A 112 40.89 -7.72 16.40
CA LEU A 112 41.07 -7.41 17.83
C LEU A 112 41.10 -8.66 18.70
N GLY A 113 40.29 -9.67 18.38
CA GLY A 113 40.12 -10.86 19.21
C GLY A 113 39.36 -10.60 20.52
N ILE A 114 38.56 -11.59 20.95
CA ILE A 114 37.63 -11.46 22.09
C ILE A 114 38.32 -11.10 23.43
N ASN A 115 39.58 -11.53 23.60
CA ASN A 115 40.34 -11.28 24.82
C ASN A 115 40.68 -9.78 25.02
N HIS A 116 40.97 -9.04 23.94
CA HIS A 116 41.26 -7.61 24.05
C HIS A 116 39.99 -6.81 24.38
N ILE A 117 38.85 -7.20 23.82
CA ILE A 117 37.54 -6.60 24.14
C ILE A 117 37.21 -6.81 25.61
N LEU A 118 37.33 -8.05 26.10
CA LEU A 118 37.13 -8.39 27.51
C LEU A 118 38.05 -7.58 28.44
N LEU A 119 39.33 -7.43 28.06
CA LEU A 119 40.28 -6.63 28.82
C LEU A 119 39.89 -5.15 28.87
N MET A 120 39.49 -4.55 27.75
CA MET A 120 39.05 -3.15 27.70
C MET A 120 37.78 -2.91 28.53
N ILE A 121 36.81 -3.83 28.48
CA ILE A 121 35.59 -3.77 29.29
C ILE A 121 35.95 -3.87 30.77
N PHE A 122 36.76 -4.86 31.15
CA PHE A 122 37.19 -5.04 32.53
C PHE A 122 37.95 -3.82 33.07
N LEU A 123 38.88 -3.27 32.29
CA LEU A 123 39.64 -2.08 32.67
C LEU A 123 38.73 -0.85 32.85
N SER A 124 37.74 -0.69 31.97
CA SER A 124 36.75 0.40 32.08
C SER A 124 35.93 0.28 33.36
N LEU A 125 35.46 -0.93 33.69
CA LEU A 125 34.72 -1.21 34.92
C LEU A 125 35.56 -0.91 36.17
N VAL A 126 36.80 -1.39 36.21
CA VAL A 126 37.70 -1.14 37.35
C VAL A 126 37.97 0.35 37.53
N LEU A 127 38.27 1.08 36.46
CA LEU A 127 38.51 2.53 36.52
C LEU A 127 37.29 3.29 37.04
N GLU A 128 36.09 2.90 36.63
CA GLU A 128 34.87 3.54 37.11
C GLU A 128 34.60 3.20 38.59
N LEU A 129 34.86 1.97 39.02
CA LEU A 129 34.74 1.56 40.41
C LEU A 129 35.80 2.21 41.31
N LEU A 130 37.00 2.50 40.79
CA LEU A 130 38.02 3.29 41.48
C LEU A 130 37.57 4.75 41.72
N ALA A 131 36.61 5.26 40.94
CA ALA A 131 36.00 6.56 41.17
C ALA A 131 34.93 6.56 42.28
N GLU A 132 34.41 5.40 42.69
CA GLU A 132 33.31 5.30 43.68
C GLU A 132 33.60 5.93 45.04
N PRO A 133 34.80 5.78 45.64
CA PRO A 133 35.11 6.45 46.90
C PRO A 133 34.98 7.98 46.80
N TYR A 134 35.42 8.56 45.69
CA TYR A 134 35.30 10.00 45.43
C TYR A 134 33.84 10.39 45.20
N TYR A 135 33.11 9.60 44.41
CA TYR A 135 31.68 9.82 44.16
C TYR A 135 30.89 9.82 45.47
N ASN A 136 31.05 8.79 46.30
CA ASN A 136 30.28 8.63 47.54
C ASN A 136 30.60 9.71 48.57
N VAL A 137 31.87 10.10 48.70
CA VAL A 137 32.26 11.23 49.54
C VAL A 137 31.66 12.54 49.01
N ASN A 138 31.77 12.81 47.70
CA ASN A 138 31.22 14.02 47.09
C ASN A 138 29.69 14.10 47.22
N GLN A 139 29.00 13.00 46.95
CA GLN A 139 27.54 12.90 46.89
C GLN A 139 26.89 12.85 48.28
N HIS A 140 27.46 12.13 49.24
CA HIS A 140 26.80 11.83 50.51
C HIS A 140 27.41 12.55 51.71
N ILE A 141 28.69 12.94 51.64
CA ILE A 141 29.35 13.70 52.71
C ILE A 141 29.38 15.19 52.37
N MET A 142 29.86 15.55 51.17
CA MET A 142 30.00 16.96 50.77
C MET A 142 28.72 17.57 50.20
N LEU A 143 27.77 16.73 49.77
CA LEU A 143 26.52 17.14 49.11
C LEU A 143 26.77 18.08 47.90
N ASP A 144 27.92 17.95 47.23
CA ASP A 144 28.31 18.81 46.10
C ASP A 144 27.82 18.22 44.77
N PHE A 145 26.52 18.37 44.54
CA PHE A 145 25.87 17.96 43.29
C PHE A 145 26.45 18.67 42.06
N LYS A 146 26.93 19.91 42.22
CA LYS A 146 27.45 20.71 41.10
C LYS A 146 28.74 20.12 40.54
N THR A 147 29.67 19.75 41.41
CA THR A 147 30.93 19.12 41.01
C THR A 147 30.68 17.75 40.36
N ARG A 148 29.81 16.92 40.96
CA ARG A 148 29.41 15.64 40.38
C ARG A 148 28.88 15.81 38.96
N THR A 149 27.87 16.66 38.80
CA THR A 149 27.22 16.89 37.50
C THR A 149 28.22 17.39 36.47
N ARG A 150 29.15 18.27 36.85
CA ARG A 150 30.21 18.75 35.95
C ARG A 150 31.14 17.62 35.52
N ILE A 151 31.64 16.82 36.46
CA ILE A 151 32.58 15.72 36.19
C ILE A 151 31.93 14.65 35.30
N GLU A 152 30.70 14.22 35.62
CA GLU A 152 29.95 13.24 34.82
C GLU A 152 29.66 13.77 33.40
N THR A 153 29.25 15.04 33.29
CA THR A 153 28.98 15.66 31.97
C THR A 153 30.27 15.78 31.14
N THR A 154 31.39 16.16 31.75
CA THR A 154 32.69 16.24 31.06
C THR A 154 33.19 14.86 30.64
N SER A 155 33.07 13.84 31.48
CA SER A 155 33.42 12.45 31.13
C SER A 155 32.59 11.94 29.94
N GLY A 156 31.26 12.13 29.97
CA GLY A 156 30.38 11.74 28.87
C GLY A 156 30.67 12.51 27.57
N PHE A 157 31.04 13.78 27.65
CA PHE A 157 31.47 14.56 26.49
C PHE A 157 32.76 14.02 25.88
N ILE A 158 33.73 13.65 26.71
CA ILE A 158 34.99 13.01 26.27
C ILE A 158 34.69 11.66 25.60
N LYS A 159 33.77 10.85 26.15
CA LYS A 159 33.33 9.59 25.51
C LYS A 159 32.92 9.80 24.05
N CYS A 160 32.02 10.74 23.80
CA CYS A 160 31.50 11.01 22.45
C CYS A 160 32.59 11.51 21.50
N ILE A 161 33.47 12.41 21.95
CA ILE A 161 34.56 12.93 21.10
C ILE A 161 35.55 11.82 20.75
N ILE A 162 35.99 11.05 21.74
CA ILE A 162 36.96 9.98 21.50
C ILE A 162 36.34 8.90 20.63
N GLN A 163 35.09 8.50 20.87
CA GLN A 163 34.39 7.55 20.00
C GLN A 163 34.35 8.07 18.56
N PHE A 164 33.96 9.33 18.34
CA PHE A 164 33.91 9.93 17.02
C PHE A 164 35.28 9.92 16.31
N ILE A 165 36.30 10.44 16.98
CA ILE A 165 37.67 10.52 16.41
C ILE A 165 38.22 9.12 16.17
N SER A 166 38.00 8.21 17.12
CA SER A 166 38.49 6.83 17.01
C SER A 166 37.88 6.15 15.80
N THR A 167 36.56 6.16 15.65
CA THR A 167 35.84 5.50 14.54
C THR A 167 36.12 6.12 13.17
N ILE A 168 36.30 7.45 13.08
CA ILE A 168 36.43 8.14 11.78
C ILE A 168 37.90 8.29 11.35
N LYS A 169 38.84 8.41 12.29
CA LYS A 169 40.25 8.69 11.99
C LYS A 169 41.20 7.59 12.46
N ILE A 170 41.10 7.15 13.72
CA ILE A 170 42.13 6.26 14.31
C ILE A 170 42.03 4.84 13.74
N THR A 171 40.83 4.26 13.68
CA THR A 171 40.62 2.90 13.16
C THR A 171 40.97 2.77 11.68
N PRO A 172 40.70 3.75 10.79
CA PRO A 172 41.24 3.73 9.43
C PRO A 172 42.77 3.73 9.34
N LEU A 173 43.46 4.41 10.25
CA LEU A 173 44.93 4.36 10.30
C LEU A 173 45.46 2.98 10.70
N MET A 174 44.63 2.16 11.34
CA MET A 174 44.93 0.77 11.69
C MET A 174 44.55 -0.22 10.58
N GLY A 175 44.17 0.26 9.39
CA GLY A 175 43.82 -0.56 8.23
C GLY A 175 42.36 -1.03 8.17
N MET A 176 41.49 -0.55 9.08
CA MET A 176 40.05 -0.87 9.08
C MET A 176 39.30 0.03 8.08
N GLN A 177 38.22 -0.45 7.49
CA GLN A 177 37.40 0.42 6.64
C GLN A 177 36.62 1.43 7.50
N ARG A 178 36.50 2.66 7.00
CA ARG A 178 35.75 3.71 7.69
C ARG A 178 34.32 3.24 7.91
N GLY A 179 33.95 3.08 9.18
CA GLY A 179 32.58 2.76 9.54
C GLY A 179 32.19 1.30 9.41
N ASP A 180 33.16 0.40 9.18
CA ASP A 180 32.91 -1.03 9.32
C ASP A 180 32.63 -1.42 10.79
N VAL A 181 32.17 -2.65 11.00
CA VAL A 181 31.77 -3.16 12.32
C VAL A 181 32.90 -3.04 13.34
N ASN A 182 34.14 -3.37 12.93
CA ASN A 182 35.33 -3.31 13.77
C ASN A 182 35.68 -1.89 14.20
N SER A 183 35.69 -0.98 13.23
CA SER A 183 36.02 0.43 13.40
C SER A 183 35.05 1.11 14.38
N TYR A 184 33.76 0.80 14.27
CA TYR A 184 32.75 1.37 15.16
C TYR A 184 32.85 0.80 16.58
N VAL A 185 32.93 -0.53 16.72
CA VAL A 185 32.98 -1.20 18.04
C VAL A 185 34.26 -0.84 18.79
N LEU A 186 35.41 -0.78 18.12
CA LEU A 186 36.66 -0.34 18.76
C LEU A 186 36.59 1.12 19.18
N GLY A 187 36.04 1.99 18.34
CA GLY A 187 35.83 3.39 18.69
C GLY A 187 34.92 3.55 19.91
N TYR A 188 33.85 2.75 20.02
CA TYR A 188 32.98 2.72 21.18
C TYR A 188 33.74 2.31 22.46
N LEU A 189 34.52 1.22 22.42
CA LEU A 189 35.32 0.75 23.55
C LEU A 189 36.39 1.77 23.98
N MET A 190 37.08 2.41 23.03
CA MET A 190 38.05 3.46 23.31
C MET A 190 37.38 4.68 23.95
N GLY A 191 36.18 5.05 23.46
CA GLY A 191 35.37 6.11 24.05
C GLY A 191 34.97 5.78 25.49
N GLN A 192 34.47 4.57 25.73
CA GLN A 192 34.06 4.10 27.06
C GLN A 192 35.24 4.08 28.04
N LEU A 193 36.38 3.51 27.65
CA LEU A 193 37.58 3.48 28.48
C LEU A 193 38.08 4.89 28.82
N SER A 194 38.07 5.80 27.83
CA SER A 194 38.44 7.20 28.02
C SER A 194 37.48 7.92 28.96
N SER A 195 36.18 7.59 28.91
CA SER A 195 35.16 8.10 29.83
C SER A 195 35.45 7.67 31.27
N SER A 196 35.65 6.37 31.51
CA SER A 196 35.94 5.82 32.84
C SER A 196 37.25 6.37 33.40
N LEU A 197 38.30 6.49 32.58
CA LEU A 197 39.56 7.12 32.97
C LEU A 197 39.38 8.60 33.33
N SER A 198 38.67 9.35 32.48
CA SER A 198 38.41 10.78 32.71
C SER A 198 37.60 11.00 33.98
N LEU A 199 36.62 10.14 34.26
CA LEU A 199 35.82 10.21 35.47
C LEU A 199 36.72 10.09 36.71
N TYR A 200 37.56 9.05 36.75
CA TYR A 200 38.51 8.83 37.85
C TYR A 200 39.51 9.98 38.00
N VAL A 201 40.13 10.41 36.90
CA VAL A 201 41.15 11.48 36.90
C VAL A 201 40.56 12.83 37.31
N LEU A 202 39.37 13.19 36.84
CA LEU A 202 38.72 14.45 37.20
C LEU A 202 38.36 14.51 38.69
N TYR A 203 37.90 13.40 39.26
CA TYR A 203 37.72 13.30 40.71
C TYR A 203 39.04 13.40 41.46
N LEU A 204 40.09 12.72 41.00
CA LEU A 204 41.43 12.80 41.61
C LEU A 204 41.98 14.24 41.60
N ILE A 205 41.81 14.95 40.48
CA ILE A 205 42.21 16.36 40.34
C ILE A 205 41.40 17.27 41.27
N HIS A 206 40.09 17.04 41.40
CA HIS A 206 39.23 17.84 42.27
C HIS A 206 39.62 17.69 43.75
N PHE A 207 39.80 16.46 44.21
CA PHE A 207 40.13 16.18 45.61
C PHE A 207 41.61 16.41 45.95
N ARG A 208 42.50 16.43 44.94
CA ARG A 208 43.97 16.62 45.05
C ARG A 208 44.68 15.67 46.02
N GLN A 209 44.02 14.57 46.40
CA GLN A 209 44.55 13.54 47.29
C GLN A 209 43.94 12.18 46.94
N LEU A 210 44.73 11.12 47.09
CA LEU A 210 44.26 9.76 46.89
C LEU A 210 43.47 9.30 48.12
N MET A 211 42.23 8.85 47.95
CA MET A 211 41.42 8.29 49.04
C MET A 211 41.89 6.88 49.38
N LYS A 212 42.82 6.73 50.33
CA LYS A 212 43.37 5.41 50.72
C LYS A 212 42.48 4.70 51.74
N PRO A 213 42.31 3.37 51.65
CA PRO A 213 41.72 2.58 52.73
C PRO A 213 42.62 2.61 53.99
N SER A 214 42.02 2.71 55.18
CA SER A 214 42.74 2.62 56.46
C SER A 214 41.87 1.96 57.53
N VAL A 215 42.47 1.39 58.57
CA VAL A 215 41.72 0.73 59.66
C VAL A 215 40.83 1.76 60.39
N VAL A 216 39.59 1.38 60.69
CA VAL A 216 38.62 2.16 61.48
C VAL A 216 38.29 1.35 62.74
N GLU A 217 38.43 1.95 63.93
CA GLU A 217 38.33 1.26 65.23
C GLU A 217 36.91 0.88 65.67
N ASP A 218 35.88 1.15 64.86
CA ASP A 218 34.47 1.01 65.24
C ASP A 218 33.80 -0.22 64.61
N SER A 219 33.74 -1.33 65.35
CA SER A 219 33.20 -2.62 64.91
C SER A 219 31.67 -2.72 64.99
N PHE A 220 30.98 -1.73 65.56
CA PHE A 220 29.52 -1.78 65.78
C PHE A 220 28.69 -1.38 64.54
N THR A 221 29.29 -0.71 63.54
CA THR A 221 28.62 -0.35 62.27
C THR A 221 28.54 -1.50 61.26
N GLU A 222 29.32 -2.58 61.41
CA GLU A 222 29.36 -3.68 60.43
C GLU A 222 28.06 -4.50 60.38
N SER A 223 27.44 -4.81 61.53
CA SER A 223 26.25 -5.69 61.55
C SER A 223 25.00 -4.99 60.97
N ILE A 224 24.83 -3.69 61.27
CA ILE A 224 23.73 -2.86 60.78
C ILE A 224 23.90 -2.57 59.29
N THR A 225 25.11 -2.18 58.86
CA THR A 225 25.42 -1.92 57.45
C THR A 225 25.25 -3.17 56.60
N THR A 226 25.70 -4.33 57.08
CA THR A 226 25.52 -5.61 56.37
C THR A 226 24.04 -6.00 56.27
N LYS A 227 23.24 -5.73 57.30
CA LYS A 227 21.79 -5.99 57.28
C LYS A 227 21.07 -5.11 56.26
N TYR A 228 21.37 -3.81 56.23
CA TYR A 228 20.83 -2.89 55.22
C TYR A 228 21.29 -3.28 53.82
N PHE A 229 22.58 -3.57 53.64
CA PHE A 229 23.12 -4.00 52.35
C PHE A 229 22.43 -5.26 51.84
N LYS A 230 22.30 -6.33 52.64
CA LYS A 230 21.62 -7.57 52.20
C LYS A 230 20.19 -7.30 51.76
N SER A 231 19.44 -6.53 52.54
CA SER A 231 18.04 -6.20 52.22
C SER A 231 17.94 -5.35 50.94
N ILE A 232 18.76 -4.31 50.83
CA ILE A 232 18.79 -3.40 49.68
C ILE A 232 19.30 -4.13 48.43
N PHE A 233 20.32 -4.96 48.54
CA PHE A 233 20.91 -5.71 47.42
C PHE A 233 19.90 -6.64 46.78
N VAL A 234 19.16 -7.43 47.58
CA VAL A 234 18.08 -8.27 47.06
C VAL A 234 17.00 -7.43 46.38
N GLN A 235 16.56 -6.33 47.01
CA GLN A 235 15.58 -5.42 46.40
C GLN A 235 16.08 -4.81 45.08
N GLN A 236 17.36 -4.45 45.01
CA GLN A 236 17.98 -3.89 43.80
C GLN A 236 18.11 -4.92 42.69
N ILE A 237 18.38 -6.20 43.00
CA ILE A 237 18.37 -7.27 41.98
C ILE A 237 16.99 -7.38 41.33
N PHE A 238 15.92 -7.45 42.14
CA PHE A 238 14.55 -7.51 41.61
C PHE A 238 14.21 -6.25 40.81
N LYS A 239 14.56 -5.07 41.32
CA LYS A 239 14.33 -3.80 40.62
C LYS A 239 15.08 -3.76 39.28
N ASN A 240 16.33 -4.21 39.24
CA ASN A 240 17.13 -4.24 38.02
C ASN A 240 16.57 -5.20 36.99
N PHE A 241 16.12 -6.38 37.42
CA PHE A 241 15.45 -7.33 36.54
C PHE A 241 14.16 -6.74 35.94
N LEU A 242 13.36 -6.02 36.73
CA LEU A 242 12.15 -5.35 36.25
C LEU A 242 12.45 -4.15 35.33
N THR A 243 13.60 -3.51 35.49
CA THR A 243 13.96 -2.27 34.76
C THR A 243 14.69 -2.57 33.45
N VAL A 244 15.48 -3.65 33.41
CA VAL A 244 16.39 -3.98 32.29
C VAL A 244 16.05 -5.35 31.67
N GLY A 245 14.95 -5.97 32.10
CA GLY A 245 14.52 -7.29 31.65
C GLY A 245 14.20 -7.36 30.15
N ASP A 246 13.72 -6.27 29.55
CA ASP A 246 13.51 -6.16 28.11
C ASP A 246 14.84 -6.25 27.34
N LYS A 247 15.87 -5.49 27.76
CA LYS A 247 17.22 -5.57 27.18
C LYS A 247 17.83 -6.96 27.39
N PHE A 248 17.53 -7.62 28.50
CA PHE A 248 17.98 -8.99 28.73
C PHE A 248 17.39 -9.97 27.70
N VAL A 249 16.09 -9.85 27.39
CA VAL A 249 15.43 -10.68 26.37
C VAL A 249 15.97 -10.36 24.98
N ILE A 250 16.08 -9.08 24.64
CA ILE A 250 16.59 -8.59 23.34
C ILE A 250 18.00 -9.12 23.07
N THR A 251 18.91 -8.97 24.03
CA THR A 251 20.30 -9.44 23.92
C THR A 251 20.46 -10.97 23.98
N SER A 252 19.38 -11.70 24.31
CA SER A 252 19.42 -13.17 24.41
C SER A 252 18.71 -13.88 23.26
N LEU A 253 17.69 -13.27 22.66
CA LEU A 253 16.82 -13.91 21.68
C LEU A 253 16.93 -13.31 20.26
N LEU A 254 17.46 -12.10 20.10
CA LEU A 254 17.52 -11.43 18.80
C LEU A 254 18.96 -11.39 18.28
N ASN A 255 19.12 -11.43 16.95
CA ASN A 255 20.42 -11.26 16.30
C ASN A 255 20.95 -9.80 16.42
N PHE A 256 22.24 -9.59 16.17
CA PHE A 256 22.87 -8.26 16.35
C PHE A 256 22.28 -7.19 15.44
N GLU A 257 21.89 -7.54 14.22
CA GLU A 257 21.28 -6.60 13.28
C GLU A 257 19.98 -6.01 13.86
N THR A 258 19.11 -6.91 14.33
CA THR A 258 17.81 -6.61 14.93
C THR A 258 17.97 -5.80 16.22
N GLN A 259 18.97 -6.13 17.05
CA GLN A 259 19.33 -5.35 18.23
C GLN A 259 19.72 -3.92 17.85
N GLY A 260 20.54 -3.76 16.80
CA GLY A 260 20.94 -2.45 16.26
C GLY A 260 19.76 -1.59 15.84
N TYR A 261 18.82 -2.16 15.07
CA TYR A 261 17.58 -1.48 14.69
C TYR A 261 16.72 -1.11 15.91
N TYR A 262 16.57 -1.99 16.90
CA TYR A 262 15.81 -1.69 18.11
C TYR A 262 16.45 -0.54 18.89
N SER A 263 17.77 -0.60 19.11
CA SER A 263 18.53 0.42 19.82
C SER A 263 18.28 1.79 19.19
N PHE A 264 18.32 1.86 17.86
CA PHE A 264 18.03 3.08 17.12
C PHE A 264 16.60 3.56 17.37
N ILE A 265 15.60 2.71 17.07
CA ILE A 265 14.17 3.06 17.20
C ILE A 265 13.88 3.53 18.62
N SER A 266 14.36 2.80 19.63
CA SER A 266 14.17 3.10 21.04
C SER A 266 14.86 4.41 21.44
N ASN A 267 16.07 4.69 20.95
CA ASN A 267 16.79 5.93 21.28
C ASN A 267 16.10 7.18 20.74
N TYR A 268 15.62 7.17 19.49
CA TYR A 268 14.91 8.31 18.88
C TYR A 268 13.47 8.42 19.37
N GLY A 269 12.79 7.29 19.43
CA GLY A 269 11.45 7.18 19.96
C GLY A 269 11.33 7.68 21.39
N SER A 270 12.19 7.18 22.29
CA SER A 270 12.24 7.63 23.68
C SER A 270 12.69 9.08 23.82
N LEU A 271 13.45 9.65 22.88
CA LEU A 271 13.83 11.07 22.92
C LEU A 271 12.60 11.95 22.78
N ILE A 272 11.74 11.65 21.81
CA ILE A 272 10.47 12.37 21.60
C ILE A 272 9.59 12.25 22.84
N ALA A 273 9.46 11.05 23.41
CA ALA A 273 8.69 10.84 24.63
C ALA A 273 9.26 11.62 25.84
N ARG A 274 10.59 11.64 26.00
CA ARG A 274 11.28 12.38 27.07
C ARG A 274 11.19 13.89 26.91
N MET A 275 11.16 14.41 25.69
CA MET A 275 11.09 15.85 25.44
C MET A 275 9.67 16.39 25.52
N LEU A 276 8.67 15.63 25.04
CA LEU A 276 7.29 16.10 24.95
C LEU A 276 6.44 15.71 26.17
N PHE A 277 6.47 14.44 26.58
CA PHE A 277 5.51 13.92 27.57
C PHE A 277 6.04 13.96 29.00
N ALA A 278 7.32 13.63 29.22
CA ALA A 278 7.89 13.56 30.58
C ALA A 278 7.76 14.88 31.39
N PRO A 279 7.96 16.09 30.82
CA PRO A 279 7.72 17.34 31.56
C PRO A 279 6.25 17.51 31.98
N ILE A 280 5.30 17.04 31.16
CA ILE A 280 3.87 17.14 31.44
C ILE A 280 3.48 16.15 32.54
N GLU A 281 4.02 14.93 32.51
CA GLU A 281 3.82 13.93 33.56
C GLU A 281 4.31 14.44 34.92
N GLU A 282 5.51 15.02 34.97
CA GLU A 282 6.09 15.53 36.22
C GLU A 282 5.34 16.76 36.73
N SER A 283 4.95 17.68 35.84
CA SER A 283 4.09 18.81 36.18
C SER A 283 2.74 18.35 36.75
N THR A 284 2.16 17.29 36.18
CA THR A 284 0.92 16.67 36.68
C THR A 284 1.12 16.10 38.08
N ARG A 285 2.21 15.35 38.33
CA ARG A 285 2.51 14.81 39.67
C ARG A 285 2.64 15.91 40.70
N ILE A 286 3.39 16.96 40.42
CA ILE A 286 3.61 18.07 41.37
C ILE A 286 2.30 18.79 41.67
N THR A 287 1.51 19.10 40.64
CA THR A 287 0.26 19.84 40.77
C THR A 287 -0.77 19.04 41.56
N VAL A 288 -0.97 17.76 41.24
CA VAL A 288 -1.93 16.87 41.92
C VAL A 288 -1.48 16.52 43.35
N ASN A 289 -0.18 16.32 43.60
CA ASN A 289 0.29 16.09 44.97
C ASN A 289 0.16 17.33 45.87
N THR A 290 0.39 18.53 45.32
CA THR A 290 0.23 19.79 46.05
C THR A 290 -1.24 20.02 46.41
N PHE A 291 -2.14 19.65 45.50
CA PHE A 291 -3.58 19.66 45.70
C PHE A 291 -4.03 18.81 46.91
N PHE A 292 -3.63 17.54 46.96
CA PHE A 292 -4.07 16.62 48.02
C PHE A 292 -3.33 16.77 49.35
N LYS A 293 -2.25 17.56 49.42
CA LYS A 293 -1.58 17.93 50.69
C LYS A 293 -2.35 18.96 51.52
N SER A 294 -3.28 19.72 50.92
CA SER A 294 -3.98 20.87 51.54
C SER A 294 -5.09 20.49 52.55
N ASN A 295 -5.50 19.21 52.60
CA ASN A 295 -6.45 18.68 53.58
C ASN A 295 -7.75 19.51 53.76
N LYS A 296 -8.39 19.91 52.66
CA LYS A 296 -9.78 20.38 52.66
C LYS A 296 -10.53 19.83 51.44
N ASP A 297 -11.57 19.03 51.70
CA ASP A 297 -12.52 18.48 50.73
C ASP A 297 -13.42 19.59 50.14
N LYS A 298 -12.83 20.57 49.46
CA LYS A 298 -13.57 21.71 48.89
C LYS A 298 -13.95 21.43 47.44
N ARG A 299 -15.18 21.79 47.09
CA ARG A 299 -15.68 21.79 45.72
C ARG A 299 -14.80 22.63 44.76
N SER A 300 -14.27 23.76 45.23
CA SER A 300 -13.32 24.60 44.46
C SER A 300 -12.08 23.85 44.04
N ASP A 301 -11.61 22.99 44.93
CA ASP A 301 -10.37 22.27 44.77
C ASP A 301 -10.63 21.15 43.73
N PHE A 302 -11.71 20.38 43.86
CA PHE A 302 -12.05 19.35 42.85
C PHE A 302 -12.26 19.93 41.44
N LEU A 303 -12.81 21.15 41.32
CA LEU A 303 -12.92 21.86 40.04
C LEU A 303 -11.56 22.27 39.45
N LEU A 304 -10.58 22.65 40.28
CA LEU A 304 -9.20 22.91 39.84
C LEU A 304 -8.49 21.62 39.39
N PHE A 305 -8.67 20.52 40.11
CA PHE A 305 -8.20 19.19 39.69
C PHE A 305 -8.81 18.79 38.35
N GLN A 306 -10.12 18.96 38.18
CA GLN A 306 -10.82 18.72 36.91
C GLN A 306 -10.28 19.59 35.78
N GLY A 307 -10.08 20.89 36.01
CA GLY A 307 -9.49 21.80 35.02
C GLY A 307 -8.07 21.39 34.61
N CYS A 308 -7.24 21.00 35.58
CA CYS A 308 -5.88 20.51 35.32
C CYS A 308 -5.89 19.24 34.47
N VAL A 309 -6.67 18.21 34.88
CA VAL A 309 -6.77 16.94 34.15
C VAL A 309 -7.36 17.16 32.74
N SER A 310 -8.38 18.00 32.61
CA SER A 310 -8.98 18.35 31.31
C SER A 310 -7.98 19.03 30.37
N ASN A 311 -7.21 20.00 30.86
CA ASN A 311 -6.22 20.70 30.04
C ASN A 311 -5.06 19.79 29.62
N VAL A 312 -4.57 18.93 30.54
CA VAL A 312 -3.55 17.93 30.23
C VAL A 312 -4.05 16.95 29.17
N LEU A 313 -5.28 16.44 29.32
CA LEU A 313 -5.88 15.54 28.34
C LEU A 313 -6.05 16.20 26.97
N LYS A 314 -6.47 17.47 26.90
CA LYS A 314 -6.54 18.22 25.62
C LYS A 314 -5.17 18.34 24.94
N ILE A 315 -4.14 18.70 25.70
CA ILE A 315 -2.76 18.78 25.19
C ILE A 315 -2.32 17.41 24.65
N TYR A 316 -2.60 16.33 25.39
CA TYR A 316 -2.29 14.98 24.93
C TYR A 316 -3.05 14.61 23.67
N VAL A 317 -4.35 14.88 23.57
CA VAL A 317 -5.13 14.63 22.35
C VAL A 317 -4.51 15.36 21.16
N TYR A 318 -4.22 16.66 21.27
CA TYR A 318 -3.61 17.40 20.16
C TYR A 318 -2.22 16.88 19.77
N LEU A 319 -1.35 16.60 20.74
CA LEU A 319 -0.01 16.08 20.47
C LEU A 319 -0.05 14.68 19.86
N LEU A 320 -0.91 13.79 20.37
CA LEU A 320 -1.06 12.43 19.87
C LEU A 320 -1.71 12.40 18.49
N THR A 321 -2.72 13.25 18.23
CA THR A 321 -3.31 13.40 16.90
C THR A 321 -2.27 13.91 15.89
N LEU A 322 -1.46 14.91 16.25
CA LEU A 322 -0.39 15.40 15.39
C LEU A 322 0.66 14.32 15.13
N LEU A 323 1.04 13.54 16.14
CA LEU A 323 1.96 12.42 15.97
C LEU A 323 1.40 11.33 15.06
N ILE A 324 0.13 10.93 15.21
CA ILE A 324 -0.49 9.88 14.39
C ILE A 324 -0.64 10.30 12.92
N ILE A 325 -1.00 11.55 12.67
CA ILE A 325 -1.22 12.05 11.31
C ILE A 325 0.13 12.28 10.61
N PHE A 326 1.05 12.99 11.25
CA PHE A 326 2.25 13.46 10.56
C PHE A 326 3.40 12.45 10.60
N ALA A 327 3.63 11.78 11.73
CA ALA A 327 4.88 11.06 11.92
C ALA A 327 5.01 9.80 11.03
N PRO A 328 3.95 8.98 10.84
CA PRO A 328 4.00 7.81 9.96
C PRO A 328 4.07 8.16 8.48
N LEU A 329 3.33 9.19 8.03
CA LEU A 329 3.38 9.69 6.65
C LEU A 329 4.79 10.19 6.27
N ASN A 330 5.47 10.83 7.23
CA ASN A 330 6.81 11.37 7.02
C ASN A 330 7.92 10.40 7.44
N THR A 331 7.62 9.15 7.82
CA THR A 331 8.65 8.22 8.33
C THR A 331 9.74 7.94 7.30
N ASN A 332 9.38 7.75 6.03
CA ASN A 332 10.36 7.55 4.96
C ASN A 332 11.29 8.75 4.80
N PHE A 333 10.73 9.97 4.85
CA PHE A 333 11.50 11.20 4.78
C PHE A 333 12.39 11.41 6.02
N LEU A 334 11.86 11.17 7.22
CA LEU A 334 12.60 11.29 8.48
C LEU A 334 13.74 10.27 8.55
N LEU A 335 13.49 9.02 8.13
CA LEU A 335 14.51 7.99 8.09
C LEU A 335 15.56 8.29 7.01
N SER A 336 15.18 8.79 5.83
CA SER A 336 16.16 9.13 4.77
C SER A 336 17.02 10.35 5.10
N LEU A 337 16.52 11.27 5.92
CA LEU A 337 17.31 12.38 6.47
C LEU A 337 18.39 11.89 7.46
N VAL A 338 18.07 10.85 8.23
CA VAL A 338 18.90 10.32 9.33
C VAL A 338 19.83 9.20 8.84
N PHE A 339 19.41 8.39 7.87
CA PHE A 339 20.14 7.25 7.30
C PHE A 339 20.06 7.23 5.77
N LYS A 340 21.22 7.35 5.10
CA LYS A 340 21.29 7.24 3.64
C LYS A 340 21.53 5.81 3.13
N ASN A 341 22.03 4.89 3.99
CA ASN A 341 22.65 3.64 3.52
C ASN A 341 22.03 2.35 4.08
N PHE A 342 21.02 2.40 4.97
CA PHE A 342 20.53 1.21 5.71
C PHE A 342 18.99 1.15 5.88
N ILE A 343 18.23 1.80 4.98
CA ILE A 343 16.77 1.76 5.04
C ILE A 343 16.29 0.49 4.35
N THR A 344 15.68 -0.40 5.12
CA THR A 344 14.92 -1.56 4.63
C THR A 344 13.44 -1.35 4.86
N ASP A 345 12.59 -1.98 4.06
CA ASP A 345 11.13 -1.88 4.23
C ASP A 345 10.68 -2.39 5.61
N SER A 346 11.34 -3.44 6.12
CA SER A 346 11.10 -3.96 7.46
C SER A 346 11.39 -2.93 8.56
N LEU A 347 12.46 -2.14 8.43
CA LEU A 347 12.79 -1.06 9.36
C LEU A 347 11.74 0.05 9.30
N VAL A 348 11.32 0.46 8.11
CA VAL A 348 10.28 1.48 7.90
C VAL A 348 8.97 1.05 8.56
N ILE A 349 8.53 -0.19 8.31
CA ILE A 349 7.30 -0.75 8.89
C ILE A 349 7.40 -0.80 10.42
N THR A 350 8.54 -1.24 10.95
CA THR A 350 8.77 -1.30 12.40
C THR A 350 8.74 0.10 13.03
N PHE A 351 9.31 1.11 12.36
CA PHE A 351 9.28 2.50 12.82
C PHE A 351 7.86 3.08 12.80
N LYS A 352 7.05 2.71 11.81
CA LYS A 352 5.61 3.06 11.77
C LYS A 352 4.85 2.48 12.97
N TRP A 353 5.08 1.20 13.30
CA TRP A 353 4.51 0.61 14.52
C TRP A 353 5.02 1.27 15.80
N TYR A 354 6.26 1.76 15.79
CA TYR A 354 6.79 2.48 16.93
C TYR A 354 6.09 3.83 17.18
N TRP A 355 5.60 4.52 16.13
CA TRP A 355 4.75 5.70 16.32
C TRP A 355 3.45 5.38 17.06
N VAL A 356 2.86 4.21 16.82
CA VAL A 356 1.69 3.73 17.57
C VAL A 356 2.09 3.38 19.00
N TYR A 357 3.22 2.70 19.19
CA TYR A 357 3.77 2.39 20.51
C TYR A 357 3.98 3.64 21.40
N LEU A 358 4.39 4.76 20.82
CA LEU A 358 4.53 6.03 21.54
C LEU A 358 3.22 6.53 22.17
N LEU A 359 2.08 6.18 21.60
CA LEU A 359 0.77 6.48 22.19
C LEU A 359 0.57 5.74 23.51
N PHE A 360 0.92 4.45 23.54
CA PHE A 360 0.83 3.63 24.74
C PHE A 360 1.80 4.14 25.80
N LEU A 361 3.00 4.55 25.39
CA LEU A 361 3.99 5.13 26.31
C LEU A 361 3.47 6.44 26.94
N ALA A 362 2.92 7.35 26.14
CA ALA A 362 2.36 8.61 26.61
C ALA A 362 1.16 8.39 27.55
N CYS A 363 0.21 7.53 27.16
CA CYS A 363 -0.97 7.20 27.97
C CYS A 363 -0.58 6.51 29.29
N ASN A 364 0.36 5.58 29.26
CA ASN A 364 0.86 4.91 30.47
C ASN A 364 1.46 5.95 31.43
N GLY A 365 2.37 6.79 30.96
CA GLY A 365 3.08 7.76 31.79
C GLY A 365 2.15 8.73 32.52
N ILE A 366 1.15 9.29 31.82
CA ILE A 366 0.23 10.24 32.43
C ILE A 366 -0.76 9.58 33.41
N LEU A 367 -1.26 8.39 33.10
CA LEU A 367 -2.17 7.67 33.99
C LEU A 367 -1.45 7.17 35.25
N GLU A 368 -0.21 6.71 35.11
CA GLU A 368 0.62 6.31 36.25
C GLU A 368 0.96 7.52 37.13
N ALA A 369 1.29 8.67 36.54
CA ALA A 369 1.48 9.93 37.26
C ALA A 369 0.25 10.34 38.08
N LEU A 370 -0.96 10.23 37.50
CA LEU A 370 -2.21 10.50 38.20
C LEU A 370 -2.47 9.48 39.31
N TYR A 371 -2.33 8.19 39.02
CA TYR A 371 -2.53 7.12 40.01
C TYR A 371 -1.62 7.27 41.22
N GLN A 372 -0.31 7.47 41.01
CA GLN A 372 0.66 7.62 42.10
C GLN A 372 0.40 8.88 42.94
N SER A 373 -0.13 9.95 42.33
CA SER A 373 -0.45 11.19 43.04
C SER A 373 -1.75 11.10 43.84
N LEU A 374 -2.71 10.30 43.38
CA LEU A 374 -4.00 10.09 44.06
C LEU A 374 -3.92 9.03 45.17
N PHE A 375 -3.13 7.97 44.94
CA PHE A 375 -3.11 6.76 45.78
C PHE A 375 -1.72 6.55 46.40
N ALA A 376 -1.33 7.43 47.33
CA ALA A 376 -0.03 7.38 48.01
C ALA A 376 0.02 6.52 49.29
N SER A 377 -1.05 5.77 49.62
CA SER A 377 -1.08 4.95 50.84
C SER A 377 -0.18 3.71 50.70
N LYS A 378 0.48 3.32 51.81
CA LYS A 378 1.42 2.18 51.83
C LYS A 378 0.78 0.87 51.32
N GLU A 379 -0.50 0.66 51.60
CA GLU A 379 -1.24 -0.53 51.16
C GLU A 379 -1.45 -0.54 49.64
N MET A 380 -1.88 0.58 49.05
CA MET A 380 -2.11 0.70 47.61
C MET A 380 -0.80 0.64 46.81
N VAL A 381 0.27 1.22 47.34
CA VAL A 381 1.62 1.11 46.75
C VAL A 381 2.09 -0.34 46.72
N ASN A 382 1.84 -1.12 47.79
CA ASN A 382 2.19 -2.55 47.82
C ASN A 382 1.35 -3.37 46.83
N LYS A 383 0.03 -3.12 46.74
CA LYS A 383 -0.86 -3.78 45.77
C LYS A 383 -0.44 -3.49 44.32
N TYR A 384 -0.11 -2.23 44.02
CA TYR A 384 0.39 -1.84 42.71
C TYR A 384 1.74 -2.53 42.39
N SER A 385 2.66 -2.57 43.36
CA SER A 385 3.96 -3.24 43.19
C SER A 385 3.81 -4.74 42.91
N ALA A 386 2.88 -5.42 43.59
CA ALA A 386 2.59 -6.84 43.34
C ALA A 386 1.98 -7.07 41.94
N PHE A 387 1.05 -6.21 41.52
CA PHE A 387 0.50 -6.23 40.16
C PHE A 387 1.60 -6.05 39.10
N MET A 388 2.50 -5.09 39.31
CA MET A 388 3.61 -4.81 38.40
C MET A 388 4.57 -6.01 38.27
N LEU A 389 4.85 -6.71 39.37
CA LEU A 389 5.64 -7.95 39.35
C LEU A 389 4.97 -9.03 38.48
N MET A 390 3.68 -9.26 38.68
CA MET A 390 2.92 -10.25 37.89
C MET A 390 2.89 -9.88 36.41
N ASN A 391 2.61 -8.60 36.10
CA ASN A 391 2.55 -8.11 34.72
C ASN A 391 3.92 -8.21 34.02
N SER A 392 5.03 -7.96 34.73
CA SER A 392 6.38 -8.15 34.19
C SER A 392 6.70 -9.62 33.88
N ILE A 393 6.23 -10.57 34.69
CA ILE A 393 6.39 -12.01 34.37
C ILE A 393 5.61 -12.34 33.11
N MET A 394 4.33 -11.92 33.02
CA MET A 394 3.50 -12.12 31.83
C MET A 394 4.14 -11.52 30.58
N PHE A 395 4.66 -10.30 30.68
CA PHE A 395 5.36 -9.61 29.61
C PHE A 395 6.56 -10.40 29.10
N LEU A 396 7.42 -10.90 29.99
CA LEU A 396 8.58 -11.70 29.60
C LEU A 396 8.17 -13.01 28.92
N THR A 397 7.09 -13.65 29.38
CA THR A 397 6.52 -14.83 28.73
C THR A 397 5.97 -14.49 27.35
N THR A 398 5.21 -13.40 27.21
CA THR A 398 4.66 -12.94 25.92
C THR A 398 5.77 -12.62 24.93
N LEU A 399 6.83 -11.91 25.35
CA LEU A 399 7.98 -11.63 24.49
C LEU A 399 8.69 -12.90 24.04
N THR A 400 8.91 -13.83 24.97
CA THR A 400 9.56 -15.09 24.64
C THR A 400 8.72 -15.84 23.60
N VAL A 401 7.41 -15.92 23.76
CA VAL A 401 6.50 -16.59 22.81
C VAL A 401 6.48 -15.87 21.45
N PHE A 402 6.35 -14.54 21.41
CA PHE A 402 6.30 -13.78 20.16
C PHE A 402 7.59 -13.88 19.36
N ILE A 403 8.73 -13.87 20.04
CA ILE A 403 10.04 -13.93 19.39
C ILE A 403 10.39 -15.38 19.01
N SER A 404 10.24 -16.35 19.92
CA SER A 404 10.72 -17.72 19.66
C SER A 404 9.72 -18.64 18.95
N LYS A 405 8.41 -18.40 19.09
CA LYS A 405 7.38 -19.28 18.51
C LYS A 405 6.72 -18.69 17.25
N PHE A 406 6.61 -17.36 17.17
CA PHE A 406 5.95 -16.68 16.05
C PHE A 406 6.90 -15.92 15.12
N ASP A 407 8.20 -15.93 15.42
CA ASP A 407 9.26 -15.30 14.61
C ASP A 407 8.98 -13.81 14.26
N LEU A 408 8.34 -13.09 15.19
CA LEU A 408 7.90 -11.70 14.94
C LEU A 408 9.01 -10.65 15.11
N GLY A 409 10.25 -11.06 15.43
CA GLY A 409 11.41 -10.18 15.57
C GLY A 409 11.16 -8.90 16.39
N LEU A 410 11.49 -7.74 15.79
CA LEU A 410 11.27 -6.41 16.37
C LEU A 410 9.80 -6.06 16.57
N GLN A 411 8.93 -6.49 15.65
CA GLN A 411 7.51 -6.20 15.75
C GLN A 411 6.95 -6.88 16.99
N GLY A 412 7.26 -8.16 17.21
CA GLY A 412 6.87 -8.90 18.41
C GLY A 412 7.27 -8.20 19.71
N LEU A 413 8.45 -7.57 19.74
CA LEU A 413 8.89 -6.77 20.88
C LEU A 413 8.03 -5.52 21.11
N ILE A 414 7.69 -4.79 20.04
CA ILE A 414 6.82 -3.61 20.12
C ILE A 414 5.42 -4.01 20.59
N TRP A 415 4.82 -5.03 19.96
CA TRP A 415 3.50 -5.56 20.32
C TRP A 415 3.47 -6.05 21.77
N GLY A 416 4.47 -6.83 22.19
CA GLY A 416 4.57 -7.30 23.57
C GLY A 416 4.63 -6.16 24.58
N ASN A 417 5.37 -5.09 24.28
CA ASN A 417 5.40 -3.91 25.14
C ASN A 417 4.07 -3.15 25.15
N MET A 418 3.37 -3.03 24.00
CA MET A 418 2.04 -2.42 23.93
C MET A 418 1.04 -3.19 24.78
N ILE A 419 1.07 -4.52 24.75
CA ILE A 419 0.21 -5.39 25.57
C ILE A 419 0.50 -5.17 27.06
N ASN A 420 1.78 -5.21 27.46
CA ASN A 420 2.20 -4.95 28.85
C ASN A 420 1.73 -3.56 29.34
N MET A 421 1.87 -2.52 28.51
CA MET A 421 1.39 -1.18 28.83
C MET A 421 -0.12 -1.08 28.88
N SER A 422 -0.85 -1.82 28.03
CA SER A 422 -2.32 -1.86 28.05
C SER A 422 -2.86 -2.33 29.40
N PHE A 423 -2.25 -3.35 30.00
CA PHE A 423 -2.63 -3.80 31.35
C PHE A 423 -2.36 -2.73 32.42
N ARG A 424 -1.24 -2.01 32.34
CA ARG A 424 -0.90 -0.92 33.28
C ARG A 424 -1.84 0.26 33.14
N ILE A 425 -2.11 0.67 31.89
CA ILE A 425 -3.08 1.71 31.53
C ILE A 425 -4.45 1.34 32.09
N GLY A 426 -4.93 0.11 31.83
CA GLY A 426 -6.22 -0.37 32.32
C GLY A 426 -6.32 -0.35 33.85
N TYR A 427 -5.28 -0.80 34.55
CA TYR A 427 -5.23 -0.75 36.02
C TYR A 427 -5.32 0.68 36.54
N CYS A 428 -4.46 1.59 36.06
CA CYS A 428 -4.43 2.97 36.53
C CYS A 428 -5.73 3.70 36.20
N PHE A 429 -6.22 3.53 34.96
CA PHE A 429 -7.48 4.11 34.49
C PHE A 429 -8.67 3.67 35.36
N TYR A 430 -8.79 2.38 35.66
CA TYR A 430 -9.85 1.86 36.52
C TYR A 430 -9.89 2.57 37.87
N TYR A 431 -8.76 2.65 38.59
CA TYR A 431 -8.72 3.28 39.91
C TYR A 431 -8.92 4.80 39.86
N VAL A 432 -8.38 5.48 38.85
CA VAL A 432 -8.59 6.93 38.65
C VAL A 432 -10.08 7.23 38.40
N ILE A 433 -10.77 6.44 37.57
CA ILE A 433 -12.19 6.61 37.30
C ILE A 433 -13.05 6.33 38.53
N GLN A 434 -12.72 5.30 39.32
CA GLN A 434 -13.41 5.03 40.59
C GLN A 434 -13.28 6.20 41.57
N PHE A 435 -12.09 6.81 41.65
CA PHE A 435 -11.87 8.02 42.46
C PHE A 435 -12.71 9.20 41.97
N ILE A 436 -12.75 9.45 40.65
CA ILE A 436 -13.54 10.53 40.05
C ILE A 436 -15.03 10.31 40.36
N LYS A 437 -15.57 9.12 40.09
CA LYS A 437 -16.99 8.78 40.36
C LYS A 437 -17.35 8.94 41.84
N PHE A 438 -16.46 8.52 42.74
CA PHE A 438 -16.64 8.70 44.17
C PHE A 438 -16.70 10.20 44.55
N LYS A 439 -15.84 11.04 43.96
CA LYS A 439 -15.82 12.48 44.21
C LYS A 439 -16.98 13.24 43.54
N GLU A 440 -17.40 12.85 42.33
CA GLU A 440 -18.61 13.38 41.67
C GLU A 440 -19.86 13.14 42.54
N ASN A 441 -20.02 11.92 43.05
CA ASN A 441 -21.15 11.55 43.90
C ASN A 441 -21.13 12.27 45.26
N SER A 442 -19.95 12.42 45.87
CA SER A 442 -19.82 13.09 47.18
C SER A 442 -19.91 14.62 47.12
N LEU A 443 -19.47 15.25 46.02
CA LEU A 443 -19.44 16.71 45.85
C LEU A 443 -20.57 17.28 44.98
N LYS A 444 -21.40 16.41 44.35
CA LYS A 444 -22.45 16.79 43.39
C LYS A 444 -21.93 17.68 42.25
N VAL A 445 -20.82 17.27 41.64
CA VAL A 445 -20.19 17.95 40.49
C VAL A 445 -20.09 16.95 39.34
N HIS A 446 -20.31 17.39 38.10
CA HIS A 446 -20.16 16.55 36.91
C HIS A 446 -18.78 16.76 36.26
N PHE A 447 -18.08 15.67 36.04
CA PHE A 447 -16.77 15.60 35.41
C PHE A 447 -16.94 15.34 33.91
N ASP A 448 -17.14 16.41 33.15
CA ASP A 448 -17.17 16.33 31.69
C ASP A 448 -15.75 16.48 31.13
N VAL A 449 -15.33 15.48 30.34
CA VAL A 449 -14.01 15.42 29.70
C VAL A 449 -14.12 15.63 28.19
N GLY A 450 -15.33 15.75 27.63
CA GLY A 450 -15.55 15.89 26.19
C GLY A 450 -14.97 14.73 25.35
N PHE A 451 -14.62 13.60 25.98
CA PHE A 451 -13.89 12.50 25.35
C PHE A 451 -14.69 11.84 24.21
N ALA A 452 -16.02 11.77 24.36
CA ALA A 452 -16.92 11.14 23.39
C ALA A 452 -16.88 11.79 21.99
N SER A 453 -16.51 13.07 21.90
CA SER A 453 -16.38 13.81 20.64
C SER A 453 -15.10 13.49 19.84
N TYR A 454 -14.10 12.86 20.45
CA TYR A 454 -12.76 12.66 19.85
C TYR A 454 -12.40 11.19 19.60
N VAL A 455 -13.14 10.23 20.20
CA VAL A 455 -12.99 8.79 19.97
C VAL A 455 -13.16 8.37 18.50
N PRO A 456 -14.12 8.93 17.71
CA PRO A 456 -14.29 8.56 16.31
C PRO A 456 -13.08 8.89 15.42
N PHE A 457 -12.28 9.90 15.81
CA PHE A 457 -11.12 10.37 15.05
C PHE A 457 -9.89 9.47 15.21
N LEU A 458 -9.75 8.84 16.38
CA LEU A 458 -8.63 7.94 16.70
C LEU A 458 -8.82 6.53 16.11
N THR A 459 -10.07 6.04 16.03
CA THR A 459 -10.39 4.78 15.35
C THR A 459 -10.28 4.90 13.82
N ALA A 460 -10.67 6.03 13.24
CA ALA A 460 -10.52 6.28 11.80
C ALA A 460 -9.04 6.36 11.37
N ALA A 461 -8.20 7.07 12.14
CA ALA A 461 -6.79 7.23 11.81
C ALA A 461 -5.96 5.93 12.00
N GLY A 462 -6.36 5.05 12.93
CA GLY A 462 -5.73 3.72 13.10
C GLY A 462 -6.11 2.71 12.02
N MET A 463 -7.25 2.88 11.35
CA MET A 463 -7.72 2.01 10.27
C MET A 463 -7.22 2.45 8.88
N SER A 464 -6.76 3.69 8.71
CA SER A 464 -6.15 4.16 7.44
C SER A 464 -4.72 3.65 7.18
N TYR A 465 -4.25 2.63 7.92
CA TYR A 465 -2.96 1.97 7.71
C TYR A 465 -3.01 0.73 6.81
N ALA A 466 -4.05 0.60 5.98
CA ALA A 466 -3.84 -0.10 4.73
C ALA A 466 -2.74 0.66 3.98
N THR A 467 -1.69 -0.03 3.56
CA THR A 467 -0.74 0.46 2.56
C THR A 467 -1.50 1.33 1.55
N THR A 468 -1.03 2.53 1.23
CA THR A 468 -1.50 3.21 0.01
C THR A 468 -0.96 2.37 -1.14
N PHE A 469 -1.64 1.26 -1.40
CA PHE A 469 -1.39 0.38 -2.51
C PHE A 469 -1.43 1.25 -3.76
N ARG A 470 -0.38 1.19 -4.58
CA ARG A 470 -0.30 1.92 -5.85
C ARG A 470 -0.48 0.92 -6.96
N ALA A 471 -1.30 1.28 -7.95
CA ALA A 471 -1.70 0.38 -9.02
C ALA A 471 -1.69 1.17 -10.32
N GLY A 472 -1.10 0.59 -11.37
CA GLY A 472 -1.04 1.23 -12.69
C GLY A 472 -2.39 1.26 -13.42
N GLN A 473 -3.41 0.62 -12.87
CA GLN A 473 -4.79 0.71 -13.32
C GLN A 473 -5.76 0.93 -12.14
N PRO A 474 -7.00 1.36 -12.42
CA PRO A 474 -8.03 1.44 -11.39
C PRO A 474 -8.29 0.09 -10.72
N ILE A 475 -8.24 0.09 -9.40
CA ILE A 475 -8.68 -1.00 -8.52
C ILE A 475 -9.47 -0.39 -7.35
N PHE A 476 -10.22 -1.21 -6.60
CA PHE A 476 -11.04 -0.71 -5.48
C PHE A 476 -10.22 0.08 -4.44
N GLU A 477 -9.02 -0.40 -4.08
CA GLU A 477 -8.17 0.21 -3.06
C GLU A 477 -7.64 1.59 -3.47
N THR A 478 -7.52 1.86 -4.78
CA THR A 478 -6.96 3.13 -5.31
C THR A 478 -8.04 4.07 -5.84
N ARG A 479 -9.04 3.54 -6.54
CA ARG A 479 -10.15 4.30 -7.14
C ARG A 479 -11.48 3.62 -6.79
N PRO A 480 -11.89 3.66 -5.50
CA PRO A 480 -13.12 3.01 -5.05
C PRO A 480 -14.38 3.58 -5.72
N HIS A 481 -14.30 4.76 -6.36
CA HIS A 481 -15.35 5.41 -7.16
C HIS A 481 -15.56 4.83 -8.56
N LEU A 482 -14.65 3.99 -9.04
CA LEU A 482 -14.74 3.36 -10.37
C LEU A 482 -14.98 1.85 -10.28
N ILE A 483 -14.50 1.20 -9.22
CA ILE A 483 -14.48 -0.26 -9.07
C ILE A 483 -15.13 -0.63 -7.75
N LYS A 484 -15.93 -1.71 -7.73
CA LYS A 484 -16.56 -2.24 -6.51
C LYS A 484 -15.59 -3.14 -5.73
N PRO A 485 -15.79 -3.29 -4.40
CA PRO A 485 -15.03 -4.29 -3.65
C PRO A 485 -15.19 -5.69 -4.27
N GLY A 486 -14.07 -6.35 -4.56
CA GLY A 486 -14.04 -7.69 -5.19
C GLY A 486 -14.02 -7.69 -6.72
N ASP A 487 -14.27 -6.55 -7.37
CA ASP A 487 -14.11 -6.37 -8.80
C ASP A 487 -12.67 -6.03 -9.18
N LEU A 488 -12.18 -6.58 -10.30
CA LEU A 488 -10.88 -6.22 -10.87
C LEU A 488 -11.02 -5.11 -11.93
N THR A 489 -12.16 -5.12 -12.63
CA THR A 489 -12.51 -4.15 -13.66
C THR A 489 -13.99 -3.79 -13.50
N PRO A 490 -14.49 -2.68 -14.09
CA PRO A 490 -15.85 -2.23 -13.84
C PRO A 490 -16.91 -3.33 -14.08
N GLY A 491 -17.54 -3.80 -13.00
CA GLY A 491 -18.60 -4.79 -13.02
C GLY A 491 -18.14 -6.25 -13.17
N ILE A 492 -16.84 -6.54 -13.31
CA ILE A 492 -16.32 -7.91 -13.45
C ILE A 492 -15.44 -8.30 -12.25
N SER A 493 -15.90 -9.31 -11.52
CA SER A 493 -15.24 -9.82 -10.31
C SER A 493 -13.94 -10.56 -10.60
N ALA A 494 -13.03 -10.57 -9.62
CA ALA A 494 -11.82 -11.41 -9.66
C ALA A 494 -12.15 -12.90 -9.83
N LEU A 495 -13.26 -13.34 -9.23
CA LEU A 495 -13.77 -14.71 -9.35
C LEU A 495 -14.24 -15.03 -10.77
N GLU A 496 -14.84 -14.08 -11.48
CA GLU A 496 -15.24 -14.29 -12.87
C GLU A 496 -14.03 -14.46 -13.79
N TYR A 497 -12.98 -13.65 -13.61
CA TYR A 497 -11.72 -13.83 -14.33
C TYR A 497 -11.09 -15.20 -14.07
N TYR A 498 -11.11 -15.67 -12.81
CA TYR A 498 -10.71 -17.03 -12.47
C TYR A 498 -11.53 -18.09 -13.23
N HIS A 499 -12.87 -18.00 -13.23
CA HIS A 499 -13.72 -18.94 -13.96
C HIS A 499 -13.47 -18.94 -15.48
N ARG A 500 -13.11 -17.80 -16.08
CA ARG A 500 -12.73 -17.73 -17.50
C ARG A 500 -11.46 -18.54 -17.77
N ARG A 501 -10.47 -18.47 -16.88
CA ARG A 501 -9.24 -19.28 -16.96
C ARG A 501 -9.54 -20.77 -16.77
N VAL A 502 -10.42 -21.13 -15.83
CA VAL A 502 -10.88 -22.53 -15.66
C VAL A 502 -11.54 -23.07 -16.93
N LYS A 503 -12.46 -22.30 -17.55
CA LYS A 503 -13.11 -22.71 -18.82
C LYS A 503 -12.13 -22.84 -19.99
N LEU A 504 -11.06 -22.05 -20.01
CA LEU A 504 -9.98 -22.23 -20.99
C LEU A 504 -9.18 -23.50 -20.68
N ALA A 505 -8.84 -23.74 -19.41
CA ALA A 505 -8.16 -24.95 -18.97
C ALA A 505 -8.96 -26.21 -19.34
N GLU A 506 -10.29 -26.19 -19.23
CA GLU A 506 -11.19 -27.26 -19.68
C GLU A 506 -11.02 -27.61 -21.17
N LYS A 507 -10.77 -26.60 -22.02
CA LYS A 507 -10.65 -26.76 -23.49
C LYS A 507 -9.27 -27.23 -23.96
N ILE A 508 -8.24 -27.19 -23.12
CA ILE A 508 -6.89 -27.66 -23.45
C ILE A 508 -6.56 -28.95 -22.69
N PRO A 509 -5.84 -29.93 -23.27
CA PRO A 509 -5.52 -31.17 -22.57
C PRO A 509 -4.55 -30.95 -21.40
N ARG A 510 -4.48 -31.90 -20.47
CA ARG A 510 -3.45 -31.91 -19.42
C ARG A 510 -2.05 -31.90 -20.04
N GLY A 511 -1.09 -31.32 -19.34
CA GLY A 511 0.26 -31.11 -19.85
C GLY A 511 0.34 -30.07 -20.98
N SER A 512 -0.45 -29.00 -20.88
CA SER A 512 -0.49 -27.92 -21.89
C SER A 512 -0.19 -26.54 -21.31
N LEU A 513 0.33 -25.65 -22.15
CA LEU A 513 0.50 -24.23 -21.86
C LEU A 513 -0.30 -23.40 -22.86
N ALA A 514 -1.11 -22.44 -22.40
CA ALA A 514 -1.66 -21.37 -23.23
C ALA A 514 -0.93 -20.06 -22.93
N ILE A 515 -0.32 -19.44 -23.95
CA ILE A 515 0.53 -18.26 -23.80
C ILE A 515 -0.15 -17.09 -24.50
N LEU A 516 -0.36 -15.98 -23.79
CA LEU A 516 -0.97 -14.77 -24.34
C LEU A 516 -0.09 -13.55 -24.05
N PRO A 517 0.51 -12.93 -25.08
CA PRO A 517 1.19 -11.65 -24.92
C PRO A 517 0.19 -10.50 -24.90
N GLY A 518 0.35 -9.58 -23.96
CA GLY A 518 -0.38 -8.32 -23.91
C GLY A 518 0.04 -7.33 -25.02
N SER A 519 -0.59 -6.16 -24.99
CA SER A 519 -0.24 -5.01 -25.82
C SER A 519 0.89 -4.20 -25.22
N SER A 520 1.63 -3.51 -26.09
CA SER A 520 2.60 -2.48 -25.75
C SER A 520 2.04 -1.09 -26.02
N VAL A 521 2.69 -0.06 -25.48
CA VAL A 521 2.35 1.34 -25.76
C VAL A 521 2.61 1.67 -27.24
N LYS A 522 1.62 2.28 -27.90
CA LYS A 522 1.76 2.78 -29.29
C LYS A 522 2.01 4.29 -29.28
N TYR A 523 2.84 4.76 -30.20
CA TYR A 523 3.23 6.17 -30.30
C TYR A 523 2.56 6.85 -31.49
N ALA A 524 1.97 8.02 -31.26
CA ALA A 524 1.36 8.88 -32.27
C ALA A 524 2.41 9.68 -33.02
N SER A 525 3.39 10.26 -32.32
CA SER A 525 4.51 11.00 -32.93
C SER A 525 5.67 11.12 -31.95
N GLY A 526 6.86 10.68 -32.34
CA GLY A 526 8.04 10.71 -31.46
C GLY A 526 7.76 10.01 -30.12
N SER A 527 7.84 10.77 -29.02
CA SER A 527 7.58 10.29 -27.65
C SER A 527 6.13 10.49 -27.16
N VAL A 528 5.21 10.92 -28.04
CA VAL A 528 3.79 11.10 -27.69
C VAL A 528 3.05 9.79 -27.94
N PHE A 529 2.43 9.23 -26.90
CA PHE A 529 1.70 7.97 -26.95
C PHE A 529 0.21 8.15 -27.30
N TYR A 530 -0.38 7.12 -27.91
CA TYR A 530 -1.82 6.94 -27.95
C TYR A 530 -2.34 6.45 -26.59
N PRO A 531 -3.62 6.64 -26.27
CA PRO A 531 -4.26 5.93 -25.16
C PRO A 531 -4.02 4.42 -25.27
N PHE A 532 -3.61 3.80 -24.17
CA PHE A 532 -3.31 2.37 -24.15
C PHE A 532 -4.57 1.54 -24.42
N GLN A 533 -4.42 0.46 -25.19
CA GLN A 533 -5.46 -0.53 -25.43
C GLN A 533 -4.83 -1.92 -25.28
N GLN A 534 -5.30 -2.65 -24.28
CA GLN A 534 -4.87 -4.02 -24.05
C GLN A 534 -5.35 -4.95 -25.17
N ASN A 535 -4.62 -6.05 -25.39
CA ASN A 535 -5.11 -7.16 -26.18
C ASN A 535 -6.39 -7.75 -25.52
N THR A 536 -7.47 -7.88 -26.27
CA THR A 536 -8.78 -8.21 -25.69
C THR A 536 -8.87 -9.64 -25.16
N ASP A 537 -8.15 -10.61 -25.75
CA ASP A 537 -8.06 -11.98 -25.21
C ASP A 537 -7.26 -12.02 -23.90
N PHE A 538 -6.13 -11.30 -23.86
CA PHE A 538 -5.34 -11.13 -22.64
C PHE A 538 -6.17 -10.45 -21.54
N TYR A 539 -6.84 -9.34 -21.86
CA TYR A 539 -7.69 -8.61 -20.92
C TYR A 539 -8.86 -9.47 -20.44
N TYR A 540 -9.48 -10.26 -21.31
CA TYR A 540 -10.60 -11.14 -20.96
C TYR A 540 -10.23 -12.19 -19.90
N LEU A 541 -9.01 -12.74 -19.94
CA LEU A 541 -8.54 -13.75 -18.99
C LEU A 541 -7.94 -13.20 -17.70
N THR A 542 -7.50 -11.93 -17.72
CA THR A 542 -6.68 -11.37 -16.63
C THR A 542 -7.30 -10.15 -15.95
N GLY A 543 -8.00 -9.29 -16.68
CA GLY A 543 -8.40 -7.95 -16.23
C GLY A 543 -7.23 -6.95 -16.16
N TRP A 544 -6.03 -7.37 -16.55
CA TRP A 544 -4.81 -6.56 -16.47
C TRP A 544 -4.70 -5.59 -17.65
N ASN A 545 -4.49 -4.31 -17.34
CA ASN A 545 -4.51 -3.19 -18.27
C ASN A 545 -3.23 -2.34 -18.23
N GLU A 546 -2.10 -2.94 -17.88
CA GLU A 546 -0.76 -2.33 -18.04
C GLU A 546 -0.02 -2.97 -19.24
N PRO A 547 0.88 -2.22 -19.91
CA PRO A 547 1.61 -2.68 -21.09
C PRO A 547 2.69 -3.71 -20.77
N ASP A 548 3.24 -4.33 -21.82
CA ASP A 548 4.47 -5.14 -21.79
C ASP A 548 4.44 -6.29 -20.78
N SER A 549 3.26 -6.93 -20.71
CA SER A 549 2.96 -8.08 -19.88
C SER A 549 2.62 -9.31 -20.70
N VAL A 550 2.88 -10.51 -20.16
CA VAL A 550 2.54 -11.79 -20.78
C VAL A 550 1.89 -12.69 -19.73
N CYS A 551 0.85 -13.42 -20.10
CA CYS A 551 0.26 -14.42 -19.22
C CYS A 551 0.39 -15.84 -19.77
N ILE A 552 0.51 -16.81 -18.87
CA ILE A 552 0.51 -18.23 -19.20
C ILE A 552 -0.55 -18.93 -18.34
N ILE A 553 -1.44 -19.68 -18.99
CA ILE A 553 -2.32 -20.65 -18.33
C ILE A 553 -1.68 -22.03 -18.49
N GLU A 554 -1.12 -22.55 -17.42
CA GLU A 554 -0.55 -23.89 -17.36
C GLU A 554 -1.61 -24.87 -16.87
N ARG A 555 -1.82 -25.96 -17.62
CA ARG A 555 -2.60 -27.11 -17.16
C ARG A 555 -1.63 -28.28 -16.90
N PRO A 556 -1.22 -28.51 -15.64
CA PRO A 556 -0.27 -29.58 -15.30
C PRO A 556 -0.75 -30.98 -15.71
N GLU A 557 0.18 -31.94 -15.86
CA GLU A 557 -0.19 -33.33 -16.17
C GLU A 557 -1.00 -34.01 -15.06
N ASN A 558 -0.72 -33.64 -13.81
CA ASN A 558 -1.38 -34.13 -12.61
C ASN A 558 -2.64 -33.33 -12.21
N ALA A 559 -3.04 -32.33 -13.00
CA ALA A 559 -4.25 -31.55 -12.75
C ALA A 559 -5.48 -32.37 -13.11
N ASP A 560 -6.06 -33.05 -12.11
CA ASP A 560 -7.24 -33.86 -12.33
C ASP A 560 -8.47 -32.99 -12.62
N ASP A 561 -8.59 -31.87 -11.90
CA ASP A 561 -9.59 -30.83 -12.08
C ASP A 561 -9.02 -29.69 -12.95
N PRO A 562 -9.74 -29.19 -13.98
CA PRO A 562 -9.37 -27.95 -14.69
C PRO A 562 -9.14 -26.74 -13.77
N ALA A 563 -9.73 -26.73 -12.57
CA ALA A 563 -9.49 -25.73 -11.54
C ALA A 563 -8.03 -25.69 -11.06
N ASP A 564 -7.30 -26.81 -11.13
CA ASP A 564 -5.89 -26.93 -10.73
C ASP A 564 -4.91 -26.33 -11.77
N HIS A 565 -5.39 -25.44 -12.65
CA HIS A 565 -4.53 -24.68 -13.55
C HIS A 565 -3.64 -23.72 -12.75
N VAL A 566 -2.46 -23.42 -13.28
CA VAL A 566 -1.54 -22.42 -12.71
C VAL A 566 -1.54 -21.20 -13.61
N PHE A 567 -1.87 -20.05 -13.05
CA PHE A 567 -1.90 -18.76 -13.72
C PHE A 567 -0.59 -18.01 -13.49
N HIS A 568 0.19 -17.83 -14.56
CA HIS A 568 1.44 -17.09 -14.54
C HIS A 568 1.26 -15.70 -15.16
N MET A 569 1.87 -14.70 -14.56
CA MET A 569 1.94 -13.33 -15.08
C MET A 569 3.39 -12.85 -15.11
N ALA A 570 3.86 -12.44 -16.28
CA ALA A 570 5.08 -11.67 -16.41
C ALA A 570 4.69 -10.20 -16.62
N VAL A 571 5.15 -9.31 -15.76
CA VAL A 571 4.71 -7.90 -15.73
C VAL A 571 5.91 -6.97 -15.52
N PRO A 572 5.83 -5.69 -15.94
CA PRO A 572 6.85 -4.71 -15.63
C PRO A 572 7.09 -4.59 -14.11
N ASP A 573 8.36 -4.50 -13.72
CA ASP A 573 8.71 -4.21 -12.32
C ASP A 573 8.29 -2.79 -11.94
N SER A 574 8.09 -2.59 -10.64
CA SER A 574 7.99 -1.24 -10.08
C SER A 574 9.32 -0.54 -10.25
N ASP A 575 9.29 0.60 -10.95
CA ASP A 575 10.45 1.44 -11.24
C ASP A 575 10.06 2.89 -10.93
N PRO A 576 10.47 3.45 -9.78
CA PRO A 576 10.11 4.81 -9.40
C PRO A 576 10.50 5.87 -10.44
N ALA A 577 11.56 5.64 -11.22
CA ALA A 577 11.97 6.57 -12.26
C ALA A 577 10.98 6.50 -13.43
N ALA A 578 10.65 5.31 -13.93
CA ALA A 578 9.66 5.15 -15.00
C ALA A 578 8.26 5.60 -14.54
N GLU A 579 7.87 5.27 -13.30
CA GLU A 579 6.58 5.62 -12.72
C GLU A 579 6.38 7.13 -12.57
N GLN A 580 7.46 7.90 -12.39
CA GLN A 580 7.42 9.36 -12.39
C GLN A 580 6.97 9.93 -13.75
N TRP A 581 7.25 9.23 -14.86
CA TRP A 581 6.94 9.67 -16.22
C TRP A 581 5.66 9.03 -16.77
N GLU A 582 5.46 7.75 -16.51
CA GLU A 582 4.43 6.92 -17.16
C GLU A 582 3.21 6.66 -16.25
N GLY A 583 3.34 6.95 -14.95
CA GLY A 583 2.35 6.59 -13.94
C GLY A 583 2.74 5.31 -13.18
N GLU A 584 2.03 5.05 -12.09
CA GLU A 584 2.26 3.91 -11.20
C GLU A 584 2.23 2.58 -11.96
N ARG A 585 2.91 1.56 -11.43
CA ARG A 585 2.82 0.17 -11.92
C ARG A 585 2.35 -0.73 -10.79
N THR A 586 1.51 -1.71 -11.10
CA THR A 586 1.02 -2.65 -10.08
C THR A 586 2.12 -3.63 -9.64
N GLY A 587 3.06 -3.94 -10.54
CA GLY A 587 4.22 -4.79 -10.26
C GLY A 587 3.90 -6.25 -9.98
N VAL A 588 4.95 -7.05 -9.78
CA VAL A 588 4.86 -8.51 -9.60
C VAL A 588 4.03 -8.93 -8.40
N GLN A 589 4.14 -8.22 -7.28
CA GLN A 589 3.40 -8.56 -6.06
C GLN A 589 1.90 -8.28 -6.23
N GLY A 590 1.55 -7.14 -6.81
CA GLY A 590 0.15 -6.80 -7.09
C GLY A 590 -0.51 -7.73 -8.10
N ALA A 591 0.25 -8.27 -9.06
CA ALA A 591 -0.24 -9.31 -9.96
C ALA A 591 -0.69 -10.58 -9.21
N GLN A 592 -0.05 -10.94 -8.09
CA GLN A 592 -0.47 -12.07 -7.26
C GLN A 592 -1.62 -11.68 -6.34
N ASP A 593 -1.44 -10.60 -5.57
CA ASP A 593 -2.34 -10.25 -4.47
C ASP A 593 -3.73 -9.78 -4.94
N ILE A 594 -3.81 -9.19 -6.14
CA ILE A 594 -5.04 -8.61 -6.68
C ILE A 594 -5.55 -9.42 -7.87
N PHE A 595 -4.68 -9.67 -8.85
CA PHE A 595 -5.08 -10.35 -10.08
C PHE A 595 -5.09 -11.88 -9.94
N ASN A 596 -4.73 -12.40 -8.76
CA ASN A 596 -4.71 -13.81 -8.41
C ASN A 596 -3.80 -14.64 -9.33
N ALA A 597 -2.67 -14.07 -9.76
CA ALA A 597 -1.62 -14.85 -10.41
C ALA A 597 -0.96 -15.77 -9.37
N ASP A 598 -0.97 -17.08 -9.62
CA ASP A 598 -0.29 -18.05 -8.77
C ASP A 598 1.23 -17.80 -8.77
N ILE A 599 1.77 -17.43 -9.94
CA ILE A 599 3.19 -17.13 -10.13
C ILE A 599 3.31 -15.81 -10.89
N SER A 600 4.02 -14.84 -10.31
CA SER A 600 4.40 -13.62 -11.02
C SER A 600 5.92 -13.48 -11.15
N VAL A 601 6.36 -12.94 -12.28
CA VAL A 601 7.77 -12.63 -12.55
C VAL A 601 7.90 -11.28 -13.23
N SER A 602 9.07 -10.66 -13.12
CA SER A 602 9.44 -9.51 -13.95
C SER A 602 9.37 -9.90 -15.44
N ASN A 603 8.86 -9.01 -16.28
CA ASN A 603 8.85 -9.20 -17.73
C ASN A 603 10.27 -9.40 -18.30
N HIS A 604 11.30 -8.81 -17.69
CA HIS A 604 12.70 -9.06 -18.05
C HIS A 604 13.12 -10.53 -17.84
N ASN A 605 12.50 -11.22 -16.88
CA ASN A 605 12.79 -12.63 -16.59
C ASN A 605 11.92 -13.60 -17.39
N PHE A 606 10.95 -13.11 -18.16
CA PHE A 606 9.98 -13.93 -18.89
C PHE A 606 10.63 -14.94 -19.85
N PRO A 607 11.64 -14.60 -20.68
CA PRO A 607 12.29 -15.59 -21.56
C PRO A 607 12.83 -16.82 -20.80
N SER A 608 13.46 -16.57 -19.64
CA SER A 608 14.01 -17.64 -18.80
C SER A 608 12.93 -18.46 -18.11
N HIS A 609 11.81 -17.83 -17.73
CA HIS A 609 10.66 -18.49 -17.12
C HIS A 609 9.94 -19.40 -18.14
N LEU A 610 9.71 -18.87 -19.35
CA LEU A 610 9.12 -19.63 -20.44
C LEU A 610 9.97 -20.84 -20.82
N ASP A 611 11.30 -20.70 -20.93
CA ASP A 611 12.19 -21.83 -21.24
C ASP A 611 12.07 -22.96 -20.19
N LYS A 612 11.95 -22.63 -18.91
CA LYS A 612 11.75 -23.61 -17.83
C LYS A 612 10.43 -24.36 -17.96
N LEU A 613 9.35 -23.68 -18.36
CA LEU A 613 8.03 -24.28 -18.55
C LEU A 613 8.01 -25.17 -19.80
N LEU A 614 8.61 -24.71 -20.91
CA LEU A 614 8.64 -25.46 -22.16
C LEU A 614 9.44 -26.76 -22.05
N ARG A 615 10.42 -26.86 -21.15
CA ARG A 615 11.11 -28.15 -20.87
C ARG A 615 10.18 -29.23 -20.29
N LYS A 616 9.03 -28.85 -19.73
CA LYS A 616 8.07 -29.78 -19.11
C LYS A 616 6.92 -30.15 -20.06
N TYR A 617 6.52 -29.25 -20.95
CA TYR A 617 5.28 -29.38 -21.72
C TYR A 617 5.52 -29.26 -23.22
N THR A 618 4.93 -30.17 -24.00
CA THR A 618 5.05 -30.21 -25.45
C THR A 618 3.80 -29.72 -26.19
N ASN A 619 2.65 -29.60 -25.51
CA ASN A 619 1.40 -29.08 -26.08
C ASN A 619 1.26 -27.58 -25.77
N ILE A 620 1.44 -26.74 -26.79
CA ILE A 620 1.44 -25.29 -26.64
C ILE A 620 0.27 -24.67 -27.42
N TYR A 621 -0.47 -23.78 -26.78
CA TYR A 621 -1.50 -22.96 -27.38
C TYR A 621 -1.00 -21.52 -27.47
N TYR A 622 -0.67 -21.09 -28.67
CA TYR A 622 -0.11 -19.77 -28.96
C TYR A 622 -0.41 -19.40 -30.41
N ASP A 623 -0.76 -18.14 -30.65
CA ASP A 623 -1.04 -17.63 -31.98
C ASP A 623 0.25 -17.08 -32.61
N ILE A 624 0.88 -17.90 -33.47
CA ILE A 624 2.10 -17.52 -34.20
C ILE A 624 1.80 -16.37 -35.17
N GLY A 625 2.59 -15.30 -35.09
CA GLY A 625 2.52 -14.13 -35.96
C GLY A 625 2.81 -14.51 -37.41
N GLY A 626 1.77 -14.55 -38.23
CA GLY A 626 1.86 -14.78 -39.67
C GLY A 626 1.89 -16.26 -40.09
N ALA A 627 0.96 -16.61 -40.97
CA ALA A 627 1.02 -17.77 -41.87
C ALA A 627 0.72 -19.18 -41.31
N ASN A 628 -0.33 -19.36 -40.50
CA ASN A 628 -1.03 -20.67 -40.41
C ASN A 628 -2.55 -20.55 -40.19
N SER A 629 -3.17 -19.52 -40.75
CA SER A 629 -4.62 -19.55 -41.01
C SER A 629 -4.87 -20.34 -42.29
N ALA A 630 -5.34 -21.58 -42.16
CA ALA A 630 -6.02 -22.31 -43.24
C ALA A 630 -7.35 -21.64 -43.68
N SER A 631 -7.58 -20.38 -43.27
CA SER A 631 -8.68 -19.48 -43.59
C SER A 631 -8.21 -18.21 -44.33
N GLY A 632 -7.09 -18.28 -45.08
CA GLY A 632 -6.54 -17.20 -45.91
C GLY A 632 -7.46 -16.62 -47.02
N LYS A 633 -8.75 -16.95 -47.02
CA LYS A 633 -9.78 -16.31 -47.85
C LYS A 633 -10.70 -15.36 -47.07
N ALA A 634 -10.94 -15.60 -45.78
CA ALA A 634 -11.83 -14.76 -44.96
C ALA A 634 -11.10 -13.54 -44.37
N VAL A 635 -9.87 -13.74 -43.90
CA VAL A 635 -9.00 -12.63 -43.43
C VAL A 635 -8.66 -11.68 -44.59
N ASN A 636 -8.41 -12.24 -45.79
CA ASN A 636 -8.20 -11.49 -47.03
C ASN A 636 -9.44 -10.69 -47.51
N PHE A 637 -10.65 -11.07 -47.10
CA PHE A 637 -11.87 -10.33 -47.43
C PHE A 637 -12.05 -9.12 -46.51
N PHE A 638 -11.79 -9.29 -45.21
CA PHE A 638 -11.82 -8.20 -44.22
C PHE A 638 -10.73 -7.15 -44.48
N GLU A 639 -9.48 -7.57 -44.77
CA GLU A 639 -8.39 -6.66 -45.18
C GLU A 639 -8.66 -5.96 -46.54
N ARG A 640 -9.45 -6.56 -47.44
CA ARG A 640 -9.85 -5.94 -48.74
C ARG A 640 -11.05 -5.01 -48.63
N MET A 641 -11.97 -5.24 -47.70
CA MET A 641 -13.16 -4.40 -47.48
C MET A 641 -12.87 -3.19 -46.58
N PHE A 642 -11.86 -3.29 -45.72
CA PHE A 642 -11.40 -2.22 -44.84
C PHE A 642 -9.90 -1.96 -45.04
N PRO A 643 -9.48 -1.30 -46.14
CA PRO A 643 -8.09 -0.87 -46.30
C PRO A 643 -7.84 0.38 -45.44
N SER A 644 -8.04 0.26 -44.13
CA SER A 644 -7.51 1.20 -43.15
C SER A 644 -6.09 0.75 -42.83
N THR A 645 -5.15 1.56 -43.32
CA THR A 645 -3.72 1.56 -43.00
C THR A 645 -3.37 0.97 -41.63
N VAL A 646 -2.28 0.20 -41.60
CA VAL A 646 -1.60 -0.43 -40.43
C VAL A 646 -1.93 -1.91 -40.22
N SER A 647 -1.76 -2.74 -41.26
CA SER A 647 -1.02 -4.00 -41.09
C SER A 647 0.48 -3.65 -41.00
N MET A 648 0.89 -2.91 -39.97
CA MET A 648 2.31 -2.79 -39.67
C MET A 648 2.75 -4.11 -39.06
N PRO A 649 3.85 -4.72 -39.53
CA PRO A 649 4.44 -5.86 -38.86
C PRO A 649 4.85 -5.39 -37.47
N ASP A 650 4.20 -5.95 -36.46
CA ASP A 650 4.53 -5.73 -35.06
C ASP A 650 5.92 -6.32 -34.80
N LYS A 651 6.96 -5.51 -34.93
CA LYS A 651 8.32 -5.85 -34.49
C LYS A 651 8.37 -5.75 -32.95
N ARG A 652 7.62 -6.63 -32.25
CA ARG A 652 7.61 -6.70 -30.79
C ARG A 652 8.74 -7.60 -30.30
N GLN A 653 9.53 -7.10 -29.35
CA GLN A 653 10.57 -7.85 -28.66
C GLN A 653 9.99 -9.12 -28.00
N ASP A 654 8.90 -9.01 -27.23
CA ASP A 654 8.33 -10.17 -26.52
C ASP A 654 7.76 -11.24 -27.44
N ARG A 655 7.07 -10.87 -28.53
CA ARG A 655 6.60 -11.86 -29.52
C ARG A 655 7.76 -12.49 -30.28
N ALA A 656 8.77 -11.70 -30.63
CA ALA A 656 9.97 -12.22 -31.28
C ALA A 656 10.69 -13.21 -30.36
N ASP A 657 10.82 -12.89 -29.07
CA ASP A 657 11.43 -13.74 -28.05
C ASP A 657 10.61 -15.03 -27.86
N ILE A 658 9.28 -14.94 -27.72
CA ILE A 658 8.39 -16.12 -27.62
C ILE A 658 8.55 -16.99 -28.87
N GLU A 659 8.44 -16.42 -30.07
CA GLU A 659 8.52 -17.17 -31.31
C GLU A 659 9.92 -17.74 -31.56
N GLU A 660 10.98 -17.07 -31.13
CA GLU A 660 12.34 -17.59 -31.18
C GLU A 660 12.51 -18.78 -30.22
N ILE A 661 12.06 -18.65 -28.97
CA ILE A 661 12.10 -19.72 -27.97
C ILE A 661 11.27 -20.93 -28.47
N LEU A 662 10.06 -20.70 -28.97
CA LEU A 662 9.21 -21.74 -29.54
C LEU A 662 9.85 -22.39 -30.78
N ARG A 663 10.52 -21.62 -31.66
CA ARG A 663 11.25 -22.17 -32.81
C ARG A 663 12.44 -23.04 -32.40
N ASN A 664 13.18 -22.64 -31.36
CA ASN A 664 14.30 -23.41 -30.83
C ASN A 664 13.83 -24.75 -30.24
N HIS A 665 12.68 -24.75 -29.56
CA HIS A 665 12.06 -25.95 -29.01
C HIS A 665 11.29 -26.79 -30.03
N LYS A 666 10.77 -26.21 -31.13
CA LYS A 666 10.08 -26.95 -32.20
C LYS A 666 10.93 -28.06 -32.83
N LYS A 667 12.27 -27.90 -32.83
CA LYS A 667 13.21 -28.95 -33.25
C LYS A 667 13.16 -30.23 -32.38
N GLN A 668 12.46 -30.18 -31.25
CA GLN A 668 12.31 -31.26 -30.27
C GLN A 668 10.88 -31.88 -30.25
N GLY A 669 9.99 -31.51 -31.18
CA GLY A 669 8.69 -32.18 -31.36
C GLY A 669 7.47 -31.49 -30.73
N PHE A 670 7.52 -30.18 -30.47
CA PHE A 670 6.41 -29.42 -29.87
C PHE A 670 5.19 -29.31 -30.81
N ASN A 671 4.00 -29.43 -30.23
CA ASN A 671 2.71 -29.27 -30.90
C ASN A 671 2.12 -27.89 -30.58
N VAL A 672 2.27 -26.93 -31.50
CA VAL A 672 1.74 -25.57 -31.34
C VAL A 672 0.39 -25.45 -32.06
N LYS A 673 -0.66 -25.11 -31.31
CA LYS A 673 -2.03 -24.89 -31.81
C LYS A 673 -2.46 -23.44 -31.60
N SER A 674 -3.36 -22.96 -32.45
CA SER A 674 -3.94 -21.63 -32.30
C SER A 674 -4.84 -21.57 -31.06
N LEU A 675 -4.72 -20.48 -30.32
CA LEU A 675 -5.44 -20.22 -29.08
C LEU A 675 -6.70 -19.38 -29.34
N THR A 676 -6.65 -18.45 -30.29
CA THR A 676 -7.75 -17.52 -30.61
C THR A 676 -9.11 -18.22 -30.78
N PRO A 677 -9.27 -19.36 -31.49
CA PRO A 677 -10.57 -20.01 -31.66
C PRO A 677 -11.18 -20.51 -30.35
N LEU A 678 -10.34 -20.93 -29.39
CA LEU A 678 -10.80 -21.42 -28.09
C LEU A 678 -11.33 -20.26 -27.24
N ILE A 679 -10.62 -19.13 -27.24
CA ILE A 679 -11.02 -17.94 -26.49
C ILE A 679 -12.23 -17.27 -27.14
N ALA A 680 -12.29 -17.22 -28.47
CA ALA A 680 -13.44 -16.70 -29.20
C ALA A 680 -14.74 -17.45 -28.82
N ASP A 681 -14.72 -18.77 -28.72
CA ASP A 681 -15.91 -19.53 -28.28
C ASP A 681 -16.34 -19.21 -26.84
N LEU A 682 -15.40 -18.79 -25.97
CA LEU A 682 -15.71 -18.31 -24.62
C LEU A 682 -16.30 -16.89 -24.66
N ARG A 683 -15.63 -15.95 -25.31
CA ARG A 683 -16.00 -14.52 -25.39
C ARG A 683 -17.30 -14.26 -26.14
N VAL A 684 -17.66 -15.13 -27.10
CA VAL A 684 -18.93 -15.00 -27.84
C VAL A 684 -20.14 -15.07 -26.91
N ILE A 685 -20.04 -15.79 -25.78
CA ILE A 685 -21.13 -15.97 -24.82
C ILE A 685 -20.87 -15.14 -23.58
N LYS A 686 -21.62 -14.06 -23.42
CA LYS A 686 -21.47 -13.10 -22.34
C LYS A 686 -22.08 -13.65 -21.05
N SER A 687 -21.35 -13.47 -19.95
CA SER A 687 -21.87 -13.65 -18.60
C SER A 687 -22.93 -12.59 -18.28
N ASN A 688 -23.69 -12.79 -17.19
CA ASN A 688 -24.61 -11.77 -16.71
C ASN A 688 -23.90 -10.45 -16.33
N ALA A 689 -22.66 -10.52 -15.85
CA ALA A 689 -21.88 -9.34 -15.51
C ALA A 689 -21.46 -8.58 -16.77
N GLU A 690 -21.03 -9.31 -17.81
CA GLU A 690 -20.72 -8.74 -19.13
C GLU A 690 -21.95 -8.09 -19.78
N LEU A 691 -23.11 -8.74 -19.71
CA LEU A 691 -24.35 -8.16 -20.24
C LEU A 691 -24.76 -6.88 -19.51
N LYS A 692 -24.53 -6.79 -18.19
CA LYS A 692 -24.83 -5.58 -17.41
C LYS A 692 -23.93 -4.41 -17.79
N ILE A 693 -22.62 -4.64 -17.94
CA ILE A 693 -21.69 -3.56 -18.33
C ILE A 693 -21.95 -3.09 -19.77
N MET A 694 -22.23 -4.02 -20.69
CA MET A 694 -22.65 -3.68 -22.06
C MET A 694 -23.98 -2.92 -22.08
N ARG A 695 -24.96 -3.32 -21.25
CA ARG A 695 -26.22 -2.59 -21.12
C ARG A 695 -26.01 -1.15 -20.64
N LEU A 696 -25.08 -0.94 -19.71
CA LEU A 696 -24.75 0.40 -19.22
C LEU A 696 -24.06 1.24 -20.30
N ALA A 697 -23.10 0.67 -21.03
CA ALA A 697 -22.46 1.33 -22.19
C ALA A 697 -23.49 1.74 -23.25
N GLY A 698 -24.43 0.84 -23.58
CA GLY A 698 -25.54 1.11 -24.51
C GLY A 698 -26.51 2.17 -24.00
N LYS A 699 -26.83 2.18 -22.70
CA LYS A 699 -27.67 3.20 -22.05
C LYS A 699 -27.03 4.59 -22.12
N ILE A 700 -25.75 4.70 -21.77
CA ILE A 700 -24.97 5.95 -21.83
C ILE A 700 -24.98 6.48 -23.27
N SER A 701 -24.59 5.61 -24.21
CA SER A 701 -24.48 5.95 -25.62
C SER A 701 -25.84 6.38 -26.18
N GLY A 702 -26.91 5.63 -25.92
CA GLY A 702 -28.23 5.97 -26.45
C GLY A 702 -28.82 7.27 -25.89
N ARG A 703 -28.56 7.60 -24.62
CA ARG A 703 -28.92 8.90 -24.06
C ARG A 703 -28.11 10.06 -24.67
N ALA A 704 -26.89 9.82 -25.13
CA ALA A 704 -26.10 10.81 -25.85
C ALA A 704 -26.72 11.13 -27.23
N PHE A 705 -27.27 10.14 -27.94
CA PHE A 705 -28.04 10.37 -29.17
C PHE A 705 -29.28 11.22 -28.94
N ASN A 706 -30.07 10.93 -27.90
CA ASN A 706 -31.25 11.76 -27.59
C ASN A 706 -30.87 13.22 -27.32
N GLN A 707 -29.73 13.45 -26.67
CA GLN A 707 -29.19 14.79 -26.46
C GLN A 707 -28.73 15.46 -27.77
N ALA A 708 -28.20 14.69 -28.72
CA ALA A 708 -27.86 15.19 -30.04
C ALA A 708 -29.11 15.58 -30.85
N TYR A 709 -30.19 14.79 -30.79
CA TYR A 709 -31.46 15.11 -31.47
C TYR A 709 -32.06 16.45 -31.02
N ALA A 710 -31.93 16.75 -29.73
CA ALA A 710 -32.42 17.99 -29.12
C ALA A 710 -31.63 19.25 -29.55
N LYS A 711 -30.54 19.10 -30.30
CA LYS A 711 -29.66 20.19 -30.73
C LYS A 711 -29.57 20.29 -32.25
N ARG A 712 -29.18 21.46 -32.74
CA ARG A 712 -28.84 21.70 -34.14
C ARG A 712 -27.37 21.99 -34.25
N PHE A 713 -26.68 21.20 -35.07
CA PHE A 713 -25.26 21.32 -35.31
C PHE A 713 -25.04 21.95 -36.68
N GLN A 714 -23.98 22.73 -36.83
CA GLN A 714 -23.61 23.33 -38.11
C GLN A 714 -22.62 22.46 -38.90
N THR A 715 -21.86 21.60 -38.21
CA THR A 715 -20.79 20.80 -38.79
C THR A 715 -20.81 19.37 -38.25
N GLU A 716 -20.36 18.43 -39.08
CA GLU A 716 -20.17 17.02 -38.71
C GLU A 716 -19.20 16.91 -37.53
N LYS A 717 -18.09 17.66 -37.56
CA LYS A 717 -17.10 17.72 -36.48
C LYS A 717 -17.70 18.17 -35.15
N GLY A 718 -18.61 19.15 -35.19
CA GLY A 718 -19.27 19.66 -33.98
C GLY A 718 -20.15 18.60 -33.33
N LEU A 719 -20.87 17.81 -34.13
CA LEU A 719 -21.68 16.69 -33.65
C LEU A 719 -20.81 15.52 -33.15
N HIS A 720 -19.74 15.17 -33.87
CA HIS A 720 -18.74 14.18 -33.45
C HIS A 720 -18.23 14.51 -32.04
N SER A 721 -17.63 15.69 -31.85
CA SER A 721 -17.04 16.07 -30.56
C SER A 721 -18.07 16.17 -29.44
N PHE A 722 -19.33 16.51 -29.77
CA PHE A 722 -20.43 16.52 -28.80
C PHE A 722 -20.74 15.12 -28.28
N LEU A 723 -20.83 14.12 -29.17
CA LEU A 723 -21.11 12.75 -28.79
C LEU A 723 -19.97 12.15 -27.96
N GLU A 724 -18.71 12.36 -28.36
CA GLU A 724 -17.56 11.91 -27.57
C GLU A 724 -17.58 12.49 -26.15
N TYR A 725 -17.82 13.81 -26.03
CA TYR A 725 -17.99 14.45 -24.73
C TYR A 725 -19.13 13.81 -23.92
N LYS A 726 -20.26 13.48 -24.55
CA LYS A 726 -21.41 12.88 -23.87
C LYS A 726 -21.20 11.43 -23.47
N PHE A 727 -20.42 10.65 -24.22
CA PHE A 727 -20.01 9.31 -23.79
C PHE A 727 -19.14 9.40 -22.53
N ILE A 728 -18.08 10.23 -22.56
CA ILE A 728 -17.16 10.39 -21.42
C ILE A 728 -17.86 10.96 -20.19
N SER A 729 -18.59 12.07 -20.34
CA SER A 729 -19.32 12.69 -19.22
C SER A 729 -20.44 11.81 -18.66
N GLY A 730 -20.96 10.88 -19.46
CA GLY A 730 -21.90 9.85 -19.03
C GLY A 730 -21.25 8.67 -18.31
N GLY A 731 -19.92 8.58 -18.29
CA GLY A 731 -19.16 7.57 -17.55
C GLY A 731 -18.47 6.51 -18.40
N CYS A 732 -18.56 6.53 -19.74
CA CYS A 732 -17.73 5.67 -20.59
C CYS A 732 -16.25 6.10 -20.52
N ASP A 733 -15.35 5.14 -20.73
CA ASP A 733 -13.90 5.38 -20.71
C ASP A 733 -13.41 6.15 -21.94
N LYS A 734 -14.05 5.88 -23.10
CA LYS A 734 -13.72 6.44 -24.43
C LYS A 734 -14.79 6.11 -25.48
N SER A 735 -14.63 6.64 -26.69
CA SER A 735 -15.33 6.16 -27.89
C SER A 735 -14.91 4.72 -28.19
N ALA A 736 -15.86 3.85 -28.53
CA ALA A 736 -15.59 2.45 -28.86
C ALA A 736 -14.83 2.28 -30.19
N TYR A 737 -15.11 3.15 -31.14
CA TYR A 737 -14.50 3.23 -32.47
C TYR A 737 -14.49 4.68 -32.95
N VAL A 738 -13.86 4.95 -34.09
CA VAL A 738 -13.88 6.29 -34.69
C VAL A 738 -15.29 6.54 -35.23
N PRO A 739 -16.02 7.56 -34.71
CA PRO A 739 -17.39 7.83 -35.14
C PRO A 739 -17.50 8.11 -36.65
N VAL A 740 -18.59 7.65 -37.27
CA VAL A 740 -19.07 8.16 -38.56
C VAL A 740 -20.09 9.25 -38.27
N VAL A 741 -19.91 10.43 -38.85
CA VAL A 741 -20.87 11.53 -38.81
C VAL A 741 -20.99 12.09 -40.21
N ALA A 742 -21.96 11.57 -40.96
CA ALA A 742 -22.05 11.76 -42.40
C ALA A 742 -23.34 12.50 -42.79
N GLY A 743 -23.22 13.77 -43.18
CA GLY A 743 -24.34 14.60 -43.66
C GLY A 743 -24.65 14.40 -45.14
N GLY A 744 -25.93 14.30 -45.49
CA GLY A 744 -26.39 14.23 -46.89
C GLY A 744 -25.75 13.07 -47.66
N GLU A 745 -25.14 13.37 -48.81
CA GLU A 745 -24.51 12.39 -49.70
C GLU A 745 -23.33 11.64 -49.06
N HIS A 746 -22.70 12.19 -48.00
CA HIS A 746 -21.64 11.50 -47.27
C HIS A 746 -22.12 10.20 -46.64
N ALA A 747 -23.42 10.11 -46.30
CA ALA A 747 -24.01 8.90 -45.74
C ALA A 747 -23.92 7.70 -46.69
N LEU A 748 -23.70 7.93 -48.00
CA LEU A 748 -23.45 6.87 -48.99
C LEU A 748 -22.05 6.23 -48.84
N CYS A 749 -21.13 6.86 -48.12
CA CYS A 749 -19.80 6.34 -47.81
C CYS A 749 -19.81 5.63 -46.45
N ILE A 750 -19.84 4.28 -46.47
CA ILE A 750 -20.05 3.44 -45.28
C ILE A 750 -19.02 3.72 -44.15
N HIS A 751 -17.75 3.96 -44.51
CA HIS A 751 -16.66 4.25 -43.55
C HIS A 751 -16.25 5.72 -43.57
N TYR A 752 -17.22 6.63 -43.70
CA TYR A 752 -16.96 8.07 -43.66
C TYR A 752 -16.55 8.51 -42.24
N VAL A 753 -15.24 8.66 -42.01
CA VAL A 753 -14.69 9.08 -40.70
C VAL A 753 -13.99 10.44 -40.73
N ARG A 754 -14.04 11.14 -41.87
CA ARG A 754 -13.46 12.48 -42.03
C ARG A 754 -14.16 13.49 -41.14
N ASN A 755 -15.50 13.44 -41.11
CA ASN A 755 -16.37 14.22 -40.23
C ASN A 755 -16.01 15.72 -40.25
N ASP A 756 -15.77 16.27 -41.42
CA ASP A 756 -15.16 17.60 -41.60
C ASP A 756 -15.98 18.58 -42.43
N ASP A 757 -17.21 18.22 -42.81
CA ASP A 757 -18.08 19.08 -43.61
C ASP A 757 -19.21 19.77 -42.81
N ILE A 758 -19.92 20.65 -43.49
CA ILE A 758 -21.08 21.41 -43.00
C ILE A 758 -22.39 20.66 -43.28
N PHE A 759 -23.37 20.83 -42.40
CA PHE A 759 -24.72 20.33 -42.66
C PHE A 759 -25.54 21.32 -43.50
N LYS A 760 -26.32 20.81 -44.46
CA LYS A 760 -27.23 21.62 -45.29
C LYS A 760 -28.68 21.41 -44.88
N ASP A 761 -29.50 22.44 -45.08
CA ASP A 761 -30.94 22.34 -44.84
C ASP A 761 -31.57 21.33 -45.81
N GLY A 762 -32.39 20.43 -45.27
CA GLY A 762 -33.03 19.36 -46.03
C GLY A 762 -32.28 18.03 -46.01
N ASP A 763 -31.00 18.01 -45.62
CA ASP A 763 -30.24 16.77 -45.47
C ASP A 763 -30.65 15.98 -44.20
N MET A 764 -30.36 14.68 -44.23
CA MET A 764 -30.25 13.86 -43.02
C MET A 764 -28.78 13.70 -42.65
N VAL A 765 -28.52 13.36 -41.39
CA VAL A 765 -27.21 12.92 -40.92
C VAL A 765 -27.31 11.46 -40.49
N LEU A 766 -26.40 10.63 -41.00
CA LEU A 766 -26.14 9.29 -40.50
C LEU A 766 -24.99 9.38 -39.50
N VAL A 767 -25.26 8.99 -38.26
CA VAL A 767 -24.24 8.89 -37.22
C VAL A 767 -24.14 7.46 -36.74
N ASP A 768 -22.91 6.97 -36.71
CA ASP A 768 -22.52 5.69 -36.12
C ASP A 768 -21.44 5.95 -35.08
N ALA A 769 -21.81 5.85 -33.82
CA ALA A 769 -20.96 6.22 -32.70
C ALA A 769 -21.45 5.60 -31.39
N ALA A 770 -20.53 5.11 -30.56
CA ALA A 770 -20.86 4.63 -29.22
C ALA A 770 -19.67 4.71 -28.27
N GLY A 771 -19.96 4.60 -26.97
CA GLY A 771 -18.96 4.56 -25.91
C GLY A 771 -18.46 3.14 -25.59
N ASN A 772 -17.28 3.07 -24.97
CA ASN A 772 -16.68 1.88 -24.38
C ASN A 772 -16.62 2.03 -22.85
N LEU A 773 -16.99 1.00 -22.10
CA LEU A 773 -16.96 1.01 -20.64
C LEU A 773 -16.41 -0.31 -20.10
N GLY A 774 -15.38 -0.23 -19.26
CA GLY A 774 -14.73 -1.41 -18.67
C GLY A 774 -14.07 -2.31 -19.71
N GLY A 775 -13.82 -1.78 -20.92
CA GLY A 775 -13.35 -2.52 -22.08
C GLY A 775 -14.46 -3.01 -23.02
N TYR A 776 -15.74 -3.01 -22.62
CA TYR A 776 -16.85 -3.47 -23.46
C TYR A 776 -17.43 -2.33 -24.31
N CYS A 777 -17.66 -2.60 -25.59
CA CYS A 777 -18.23 -1.66 -26.55
C CYS A 777 -19.75 -1.73 -26.59
N ALA A 778 -20.39 -0.58 -26.79
CA ALA A 778 -21.69 -0.48 -27.45
C ALA A 778 -21.49 -0.14 -28.94
N ASP A 779 -22.53 -0.29 -29.74
CA ASP A 779 -22.54 0.06 -31.17
C ASP A 779 -23.91 0.65 -31.57
N ILE A 780 -23.93 1.88 -32.09
CA ILE A 780 -25.20 2.58 -32.38
C ILE A 780 -25.06 3.41 -33.64
N SER A 781 -25.84 3.04 -34.64
CA SER A 781 -26.17 3.86 -35.80
C SER A 781 -27.58 4.44 -35.72
N ARG A 782 -27.69 5.75 -35.95
CA ARG A 782 -28.96 6.48 -36.09
C ARG A 782 -28.87 7.45 -37.25
N THR A 783 -29.98 7.61 -37.97
CA THR A 783 -30.11 8.61 -39.03
C THR A 783 -31.28 9.53 -38.71
N TRP A 784 -31.09 10.84 -38.81
CA TRP A 784 -32.16 11.82 -38.58
C TRP A 784 -31.98 13.09 -39.42
N PRO A 785 -33.05 13.86 -39.67
CA PRO A 785 -32.98 15.12 -40.40
C PRO A 785 -32.18 16.17 -39.62
N VAL A 786 -31.29 16.88 -40.30
CA VAL A 786 -30.50 17.97 -39.70
C VAL A 786 -31.42 19.05 -39.12
N THR A 787 -32.56 19.30 -39.78
CA THR A 787 -33.59 20.26 -39.35
C THR A 787 -34.41 19.77 -38.15
N GLY A 788 -34.40 18.47 -37.87
CA GLY A 788 -35.19 17.79 -36.85
C GLY A 788 -36.60 17.38 -37.28
N LYS A 789 -36.95 17.50 -38.57
CA LYS A 789 -38.23 17.06 -39.10
C LYS A 789 -38.04 16.31 -40.43
N PHE A 790 -38.64 15.14 -40.56
CA PHE A 790 -38.53 14.32 -41.75
C PHE A 790 -39.37 14.91 -42.88
N THR A 791 -38.82 14.94 -44.09
CA THR A 791 -39.64 15.11 -45.30
C THR A 791 -40.42 13.82 -45.59
N PRO A 792 -41.51 13.87 -46.39
CA PRO A 792 -42.26 12.66 -46.73
C PRO A 792 -41.41 11.53 -47.31
N ALA A 793 -40.48 11.85 -48.22
CA ALA A 793 -39.60 10.85 -48.82
C ALA A 793 -38.58 10.27 -47.82
N GLN A 794 -38.03 11.11 -46.93
CA GLN A 794 -37.14 10.63 -45.86
C GLN A 794 -37.89 9.73 -44.88
N ALA A 795 -39.10 10.11 -44.47
CA ALA A 795 -39.93 9.33 -43.55
C ALA A 795 -40.31 7.96 -44.14
N GLU A 796 -40.72 7.92 -45.41
CA GLU A 796 -41.09 6.67 -46.09
C GLU A 796 -39.91 5.70 -46.19
N LEU A 797 -38.74 6.17 -46.64
CA LEU A 797 -37.55 5.34 -46.74
C LEU A 797 -37.00 4.92 -45.36
N TYR A 798 -37.06 5.81 -44.37
CA TYR A 798 -36.65 5.50 -43.00
C TYR A 798 -37.54 4.45 -42.35
N GLU A 799 -38.87 4.56 -42.48
CA GLU A 799 -39.82 3.60 -41.92
C GLU A 799 -39.69 2.23 -42.59
N ALA A 800 -39.46 2.19 -43.90
CA ALA A 800 -39.15 0.96 -44.64
C ALA A 800 -37.95 0.21 -44.02
N LEU A 801 -36.85 0.92 -43.74
CA LEU A 801 -35.68 0.34 -43.09
C LEU A 801 -35.95 -0.05 -41.63
N LEU A 802 -36.67 0.79 -40.88
CA LEU A 802 -37.01 0.54 -39.49
C LEU A 802 -37.90 -0.70 -39.34
N ASN A 803 -38.83 -0.96 -40.26
CA ASN A 803 -39.63 -2.18 -40.32
C ASN A 803 -38.76 -3.45 -40.41
N VAL A 804 -37.76 -3.43 -41.30
CA VAL A 804 -36.78 -4.52 -41.43
C VAL A 804 -36.05 -4.71 -40.11
N GLN A 805 -35.52 -3.63 -39.51
CA GLN A 805 -34.77 -3.70 -38.26
C GLN A 805 -35.60 -4.28 -37.11
N ARG A 806 -36.82 -3.78 -36.89
CA ARG A 806 -37.76 -4.29 -35.87
C ARG A 806 -38.05 -5.77 -36.10
N ARG A 807 -38.19 -6.21 -37.36
CA ARG A 807 -38.44 -7.62 -37.67
C ARG A 807 -37.23 -8.48 -37.34
N ILE A 808 -36.04 -8.09 -37.77
CA ILE A 808 -34.81 -8.86 -37.51
C ILE A 808 -34.51 -8.96 -36.01
N ILE A 809 -34.67 -7.88 -35.24
CA ILE A 809 -34.51 -7.93 -33.77
C ILE A 809 -35.40 -9.02 -33.15
N ARG A 810 -36.65 -9.18 -33.60
CA ARG A 810 -37.56 -10.23 -33.08
C ARG A 810 -37.11 -11.65 -33.43
N GLU A 811 -36.28 -11.82 -34.45
CA GLU A 811 -35.74 -13.11 -34.89
C GLU A 811 -34.44 -13.50 -34.16
N CYS A 812 -33.87 -12.60 -33.35
CA CYS A 812 -32.63 -12.79 -32.59
C CYS A 812 -32.85 -13.55 -31.26
N THR A 813 -33.42 -14.77 -31.31
CA THR A 813 -33.58 -15.65 -30.13
C THR A 813 -33.16 -17.07 -30.45
N VAL A 814 -32.85 -17.87 -29.42
CA VAL A 814 -32.43 -19.27 -29.60
C VAL A 814 -33.54 -20.11 -30.22
N GLU A 815 -34.79 -19.93 -29.80
CA GLU A 815 -35.95 -20.70 -30.31
C GLU A 815 -36.15 -20.55 -31.83
N LYS A 816 -35.77 -19.41 -32.40
CA LYS A 816 -35.87 -19.19 -33.86
C LYS A 816 -34.82 -19.95 -34.65
N GLY A 817 -33.74 -20.39 -34.01
CA GLY A 817 -32.70 -21.19 -34.64
C GLY A 817 -31.94 -20.47 -35.77
N ASN A 818 -31.96 -19.14 -35.78
CA ASN A 818 -31.29 -18.34 -36.80
C ASN A 818 -29.80 -18.19 -36.53
N SER A 819 -29.02 -18.02 -37.60
CA SER A 819 -27.61 -17.59 -37.58
C SER A 819 -27.52 -16.15 -38.08
N LEU A 820 -26.40 -15.46 -37.83
CA LEU A 820 -26.17 -14.12 -38.41
C LEU A 820 -26.32 -14.14 -39.95
N ASN A 821 -25.93 -15.24 -40.60
CA ASN A 821 -26.08 -15.40 -42.04
C ASN A 821 -27.53 -15.58 -42.50
N SER A 822 -28.35 -16.34 -41.77
CA SER A 822 -29.77 -16.45 -42.11
C SER A 822 -30.51 -15.15 -41.87
N LEU A 823 -30.17 -14.41 -40.81
CA LEU A 823 -30.70 -13.07 -40.54
C LEU A 823 -30.30 -12.07 -41.64
N HIS A 824 -29.07 -12.15 -42.16
CA HIS A 824 -28.64 -11.27 -43.25
C HIS A 824 -29.49 -11.50 -44.51
N ASN A 825 -29.64 -12.75 -44.93
CA ASN A 825 -30.46 -13.09 -46.10
C ASN A 825 -31.91 -12.63 -45.91
N LEU A 826 -32.48 -12.89 -44.72
CA LEU A 826 -33.84 -12.44 -44.39
C LEU A 826 -33.96 -10.91 -44.44
N SER A 827 -32.96 -10.18 -43.96
CA SER A 827 -32.97 -8.71 -43.97
C SER A 827 -32.94 -8.13 -45.39
N VAL A 828 -32.22 -8.77 -46.31
CA VAL A 828 -32.19 -8.38 -47.73
C VAL A 828 -33.55 -8.60 -48.37
N ASP A 829 -34.19 -9.76 -48.12
CA ASP A 829 -35.50 -10.07 -48.68
C ASP A 829 -36.58 -9.13 -48.15
N LEU A 830 -36.60 -8.87 -46.84
CA LEU A 830 -37.52 -7.91 -46.21
C LEU A 830 -37.30 -6.48 -46.75
N LEU A 831 -36.06 -6.02 -46.87
CA LEU A 831 -35.78 -4.70 -47.42
C LEU A 831 -36.20 -4.59 -48.89
N THR A 832 -36.06 -5.67 -49.66
CA THR A 832 -36.53 -5.72 -51.05
C THR A 832 -38.05 -5.52 -51.13
N GLU A 833 -38.81 -6.15 -50.23
CA GLU A 833 -40.26 -5.97 -50.15
C GLU A 833 -40.64 -4.55 -49.74
N GLU A 834 -40.01 -4.01 -48.69
CA GLU A 834 -40.27 -2.64 -48.22
C GLU A 834 -39.93 -1.58 -49.28
N LEU A 835 -38.80 -1.73 -50.00
CA LEU A 835 -38.44 -0.80 -51.07
C LEU A 835 -39.40 -0.87 -52.27
N ARG A 836 -39.91 -2.06 -52.62
CA ARG A 836 -40.97 -2.18 -53.63
C ARG A 836 -42.23 -1.43 -53.22
N ASN A 837 -42.61 -1.53 -51.94
CA ASN A 837 -43.75 -0.78 -51.40
C ASN A 837 -43.53 0.74 -51.45
N ALA A 838 -42.28 1.19 -51.27
CA ALA A 838 -41.87 2.59 -51.38
C ALA A 838 -41.69 3.09 -52.84
N GLY A 839 -42.01 2.27 -53.85
CA GLY A 839 -42.02 2.66 -55.26
C GLY A 839 -40.79 2.27 -56.08
N PHE A 840 -39.89 1.43 -55.55
CA PHE A 840 -38.79 0.85 -56.35
C PHE A 840 -39.31 -0.29 -57.23
N GLN A 841 -39.50 -0.01 -58.53
CA GLN A 841 -40.10 -0.96 -59.47
C GLN A 841 -39.16 -2.11 -59.85
N ASP A 842 -39.70 -3.32 -60.00
CA ASP A 842 -39.02 -4.54 -60.47
C ASP A 842 -37.74 -4.97 -59.71
N LEU A 843 -37.49 -4.38 -58.55
CA LEU A 843 -36.28 -4.56 -57.74
C LEU A 843 -36.07 -6.02 -57.31
N GLN A 844 -34.90 -6.62 -57.55
CA GLN A 844 -34.56 -7.98 -57.09
C GLN A 844 -33.65 -7.97 -55.84
N SER A 845 -33.71 -9.03 -55.01
CA SER A 845 -32.91 -9.13 -53.77
C SER A 845 -31.39 -8.98 -54.01
N TRP A 846 -30.88 -9.50 -55.13
CA TRP A 846 -29.46 -9.37 -55.46
C TRP A 846 -29.06 -7.93 -55.83
N GLU A 847 -29.97 -7.13 -56.37
CA GLU A 847 -29.73 -5.71 -56.65
C GLU A 847 -29.69 -4.92 -55.35
N VAL A 848 -30.59 -5.23 -54.41
CA VAL A 848 -30.57 -4.66 -53.06
C VAL A 848 -29.24 -4.97 -52.39
N ALA A 849 -28.86 -6.25 -52.28
CA ALA A 849 -27.63 -6.68 -51.63
C ALA A 849 -26.35 -6.11 -52.28
N LYS A 850 -26.39 -5.79 -53.59
CA LYS A 850 -25.21 -5.30 -54.31
C LYS A 850 -25.11 -3.78 -54.36
N HIS A 851 -26.24 -3.08 -54.47
CA HIS A 851 -26.26 -1.66 -54.82
C HIS A 851 -26.85 -0.76 -53.74
N LEU A 852 -27.79 -1.27 -52.93
CA LEU A 852 -28.51 -0.46 -51.95
C LEU A 852 -28.19 -0.83 -50.51
N TYR A 853 -27.81 -2.08 -50.24
CA TYR A 853 -27.48 -2.61 -48.91
C TYR A 853 -26.21 -3.49 -48.99
N PRO A 854 -25.02 -2.88 -49.15
CA PRO A 854 -23.78 -3.58 -49.50
C PRO A 854 -22.96 -4.08 -48.29
N HIS A 855 -23.52 -4.08 -47.08
CA HIS A 855 -22.88 -4.58 -45.87
C HIS A 855 -23.73 -5.67 -45.19
N TYR A 856 -23.20 -6.25 -44.12
CA TYR A 856 -23.88 -7.34 -43.41
C TYR A 856 -24.90 -6.77 -42.41
N ILE A 857 -25.84 -7.62 -41.96
CA ILE A 857 -26.87 -7.23 -40.98
C ILE A 857 -26.34 -6.97 -39.58
N GLY A 858 -25.10 -7.40 -39.31
CA GLY A 858 -24.48 -7.24 -38.00
C GLY A 858 -23.30 -8.16 -37.77
N HIS A 859 -22.76 -8.08 -36.57
CA HIS A 859 -21.62 -8.86 -36.10
C HIS A 859 -21.77 -9.16 -34.61
N ASN A 860 -20.91 -10.02 -34.06
CA ASN A 860 -20.83 -10.14 -32.60
C ASN A 860 -20.25 -8.84 -32.02
N LEU A 861 -20.66 -8.50 -30.80
CA LEU A 861 -20.20 -7.32 -30.06
C LEU A 861 -19.74 -7.72 -28.65
N GLY A 862 -18.71 -7.07 -28.12
CA GLY A 862 -18.19 -7.32 -26.78
C GLY A 862 -16.99 -6.43 -26.45
N LEU A 863 -15.86 -7.05 -26.08
CA LEU A 863 -14.60 -6.32 -25.80
C LEU A 863 -13.99 -5.66 -27.05
N ASP A 864 -14.33 -6.17 -28.23
CA ASP A 864 -14.09 -5.53 -29.52
C ASP A 864 -15.45 -5.19 -30.16
N VAL A 865 -15.47 -4.18 -31.04
CA VAL A 865 -16.67 -3.78 -31.79
C VAL A 865 -17.10 -4.93 -32.71
N HIS A 866 -16.22 -5.32 -33.63
CA HIS A 866 -16.34 -6.58 -34.39
C HIS A 866 -15.76 -7.74 -33.58
N ASP A 867 -16.49 -8.17 -32.55
CA ASP A 867 -16.03 -9.18 -31.59
C ASP A 867 -15.86 -10.57 -32.23
N CYS A 868 -14.82 -11.28 -31.81
CA CYS A 868 -14.58 -12.68 -32.17
C CYS A 868 -14.79 -13.00 -33.67
N PRO A 869 -14.06 -12.35 -34.60
CA PRO A 869 -14.33 -12.43 -36.04
C PRO A 869 -14.11 -13.83 -36.65
N LEU A 870 -13.41 -14.72 -35.93
CA LEU A 870 -13.24 -16.13 -36.32
C LEU A 870 -14.44 -17.02 -35.98
N TYR A 871 -15.39 -16.53 -35.17
CA TYR A 871 -16.60 -17.27 -34.86
C TYR A 871 -17.52 -17.32 -36.08
N PRO A 872 -17.98 -18.51 -36.54
CA PRO A 872 -18.70 -18.62 -37.80
C PRO A 872 -20.04 -17.87 -37.77
N ARG A 873 -20.28 -17.01 -38.77
CA ARG A 873 -21.58 -16.34 -38.98
C ARG A 873 -22.73 -17.29 -39.34
N THR A 874 -22.40 -18.53 -39.71
CA THR A 874 -23.35 -19.60 -40.02
C THR A 874 -23.75 -20.42 -38.78
N SER A 875 -23.09 -20.22 -37.64
CA SER A 875 -23.49 -20.84 -36.39
C SER A 875 -24.78 -20.20 -35.88
N ASN A 876 -25.69 -21.02 -35.35
CA ASN A 876 -26.91 -20.53 -34.74
C ASN A 876 -26.59 -19.65 -33.53
N LEU A 877 -27.40 -18.61 -33.34
CA LEU A 877 -27.30 -17.73 -32.19
C LEU A 877 -27.51 -18.54 -30.89
N ARG A 878 -26.70 -18.24 -29.89
CA ARG A 878 -26.74 -18.89 -28.57
C ARG A 878 -27.16 -17.89 -27.50
N LYS A 879 -27.82 -18.37 -26.45
CA LYS A 879 -28.16 -17.56 -25.28
C LYS A 879 -26.90 -16.92 -24.69
N GLY A 880 -26.98 -15.61 -24.41
CA GLY A 880 -25.87 -14.81 -23.92
C GLY A 880 -24.97 -14.25 -25.02
N GLN A 881 -25.17 -14.62 -26.29
CA GLN A 881 -24.50 -13.95 -27.40
C GLN A 881 -25.04 -12.53 -27.57
N VAL A 882 -24.17 -11.57 -27.88
CA VAL A 882 -24.57 -10.19 -28.22
C VAL A 882 -24.17 -9.94 -29.67
N VAL A 883 -25.13 -9.48 -30.47
CA VAL A 883 -24.95 -9.12 -31.88
C VAL A 883 -25.54 -7.75 -32.18
N THR A 884 -24.96 -7.04 -33.15
CA THR A 884 -25.59 -5.85 -33.73
C THR A 884 -26.70 -6.25 -34.71
N VAL A 885 -27.70 -5.38 -34.87
CA VAL A 885 -28.72 -5.46 -35.93
C VAL A 885 -28.81 -4.12 -36.64
N GLU A 886 -28.12 -4.01 -37.77
CA GLU A 886 -27.78 -2.77 -38.46
C GLU A 886 -28.16 -2.78 -39.96
N PRO A 887 -29.43 -2.99 -40.34
CA PRO A 887 -29.79 -2.85 -41.74
C PRO A 887 -29.50 -1.41 -42.22
N GLY A 888 -29.08 -1.28 -43.48
CA GLY A 888 -28.82 0.01 -44.12
C GLY A 888 -29.39 0.07 -45.54
N VAL A 889 -29.78 1.28 -45.96
CA VAL A 889 -30.13 1.57 -47.35
C VAL A 889 -29.38 2.83 -47.80
N TYR A 890 -28.63 2.71 -48.89
CA TYR A 890 -27.81 3.76 -49.48
C TYR A 890 -28.22 3.88 -50.94
N VAL A 891 -28.96 4.94 -51.28
CA VAL A 891 -29.48 5.13 -52.63
C VAL A 891 -28.53 6.05 -53.41
N PRO A 892 -27.74 5.52 -54.36
CA PRO A 892 -26.87 6.36 -55.19
C PRO A 892 -27.64 7.44 -55.94
N ASP A 893 -26.99 8.55 -56.24
CA ASP A 893 -27.54 9.53 -57.18
C ASP A 893 -27.43 9.02 -58.62
N ASP A 894 -28.36 8.15 -58.98
CA ASP A 894 -28.43 7.46 -60.26
C ASP A 894 -29.88 7.39 -60.75
N GLU A 895 -30.09 7.57 -62.06
CA GLU A 895 -31.42 7.56 -62.68
C GLU A 895 -32.18 6.24 -62.51
N ARG A 896 -31.48 5.14 -62.22
CA ARG A 896 -32.06 3.83 -61.89
C ARG A 896 -32.99 3.85 -60.68
N TRP A 897 -32.81 4.81 -59.77
CA TRP A 897 -33.55 4.88 -58.51
C TRP A 897 -34.57 6.03 -58.53
N PRO A 898 -35.68 5.95 -57.76
CA PRO A 898 -36.67 7.02 -57.71
C PRO A 898 -36.05 8.35 -57.28
N ALA A 899 -36.37 9.43 -57.99
CA ALA A 899 -35.70 10.72 -57.85
C ALA A 899 -35.75 11.29 -56.42
N GLN A 900 -36.85 11.03 -55.69
CA GLN A 900 -37.02 11.52 -54.32
C GLN A 900 -36.13 10.84 -53.27
N TYR A 901 -35.48 9.71 -53.60
CA TYR A 901 -34.62 8.96 -52.67
C TYR A 901 -33.12 9.08 -52.99
N ARG A 902 -32.76 9.60 -54.16
CA ARG A 902 -31.36 9.71 -54.61
C ARG A 902 -30.53 10.53 -53.61
N GLY A 903 -29.33 10.06 -53.32
CA GLY A 903 -28.43 10.73 -52.37
C GLY A 903 -28.70 10.42 -50.90
N ILE A 904 -29.73 9.63 -50.57
CA ILE A 904 -30.09 9.31 -49.19
C ILE A 904 -29.39 8.03 -48.73
N GLY A 905 -28.62 8.14 -47.64
CA GLY A 905 -28.11 7.00 -46.86
C GLY A 905 -28.74 6.94 -45.47
N ILE A 906 -29.22 5.76 -45.07
CA ILE A 906 -29.84 5.51 -43.76
C ILE A 906 -29.28 4.21 -43.20
N ARG A 907 -28.89 4.23 -41.91
CA ARG A 907 -28.59 3.03 -41.12
C ARG A 907 -29.22 3.16 -39.73
N ILE A 908 -29.86 2.10 -39.26
CA ILE A 908 -30.48 2.04 -37.93
C ILE A 908 -29.97 0.78 -37.25
N GLU A 909 -29.26 0.93 -36.14
CA GLU A 909 -28.54 -0.17 -35.50
C GLU A 909 -28.82 -0.25 -34.00
N ASP A 910 -28.99 -1.47 -33.51
CA ASP A 910 -29.09 -1.72 -32.08
C ASP A 910 -28.30 -2.95 -31.68
N ASP A 911 -27.82 -2.92 -30.42
CA ASP A 911 -27.15 -4.03 -29.77
C ASP A 911 -28.19 -5.00 -29.18
N VAL A 912 -28.13 -6.27 -29.55
CA VAL A 912 -29.12 -7.28 -29.12
C VAL A 912 -28.44 -8.42 -28.38
N ALA A 913 -28.78 -8.55 -27.10
CA ALA A 913 -28.45 -9.73 -26.30
C ALA A 913 -29.49 -10.84 -26.54
N VAL A 914 -29.02 -11.96 -27.06
CA VAL A 914 -29.83 -13.13 -27.40
C VAL A 914 -30.21 -13.88 -26.12
N GLY A 915 -31.51 -14.03 -25.88
CA GLY A 915 -32.06 -14.94 -24.87
C GLY A 915 -32.70 -16.18 -25.49
N GLU A 916 -33.40 -16.95 -24.67
CA GLU A 916 -33.99 -18.22 -25.11
C GLU A 916 -35.16 -17.99 -26.07
N ASP A 917 -36.23 -17.38 -25.55
CA ASP A 917 -37.49 -17.03 -26.21
C ASP A 917 -37.65 -15.51 -26.42
N ILE A 918 -36.99 -14.72 -25.58
CA ILE A 918 -36.93 -13.25 -25.66
C ILE A 918 -35.50 -12.75 -25.85
N ASN A 919 -35.33 -11.60 -26.49
CA ASN A 919 -34.06 -10.88 -26.53
C ASN A 919 -34.14 -9.56 -25.76
N VAL A 920 -32.98 -8.96 -25.51
CA VAL A 920 -32.85 -7.67 -24.85
C VAL A 920 -32.06 -6.72 -25.73
N VAL A 921 -32.68 -5.60 -26.10
CA VAL A 921 -32.00 -4.51 -26.81
C VAL A 921 -31.23 -3.67 -25.78
N LEU A 922 -29.90 -3.66 -25.89
CA LEU A 922 -29.02 -3.00 -24.93
C LEU A 922 -28.94 -1.47 -25.12
N THR A 923 -29.35 -0.99 -26.30
CA THR A 923 -29.29 0.40 -26.75
C THR A 923 -30.67 1.06 -26.84
N ALA A 924 -31.67 0.49 -26.17
CA ALA A 924 -33.08 0.87 -26.31
C ALA A 924 -33.39 2.35 -25.97
N GLU A 925 -32.52 3.03 -25.22
CA GLU A 925 -32.66 4.47 -24.95
C GLU A 925 -32.50 5.34 -26.19
N ALA A 926 -31.71 4.93 -27.19
CA ALA A 926 -31.53 5.70 -28.42
C ALA A 926 -32.81 5.68 -29.24
N ALA A 927 -33.60 6.77 -29.19
CA ALA A 927 -34.85 6.83 -29.92
C ALA A 927 -34.64 6.58 -31.42
N LYS A 928 -35.53 5.78 -32.01
CA LYS A 928 -35.51 5.40 -33.43
C LYS A 928 -36.86 5.52 -34.12
N GLU A 929 -37.95 5.69 -33.37
CA GLU A 929 -39.25 5.95 -33.98
C GLU A 929 -39.30 7.40 -34.48
N ILE A 930 -39.85 7.64 -35.67
CA ILE A 930 -39.93 8.99 -36.27
C ILE A 930 -40.58 9.97 -35.30
N VAL A 931 -41.69 9.57 -34.68
CA VAL A 931 -42.43 10.40 -33.71
C VAL A 931 -41.58 10.77 -32.50
N ASP A 932 -40.71 9.87 -32.04
CA ASP A 932 -39.86 10.12 -30.87
C ASP A 932 -38.70 11.03 -31.22
N ILE A 933 -38.06 10.81 -32.38
CA ILE A 933 -36.96 11.65 -32.88
C ILE A 933 -37.47 13.09 -33.09
N GLU A 934 -38.58 13.27 -33.80
CA GLU A 934 -39.16 14.60 -34.04
C GLU A 934 -39.63 15.27 -32.73
N ASN A 935 -40.19 14.50 -31.80
CA ASN A 935 -40.60 15.01 -30.49
C ASN A 935 -39.39 15.53 -29.69
N ILE A 936 -38.31 14.75 -29.60
CA ILE A 936 -37.08 15.19 -28.91
C ILE A 936 -36.46 16.40 -29.63
N ALA A 937 -36.48 16.38 -30.96
CA ALA A 937 -35.95 17.47 -31.76
C ALA A 937 -36.72 18.78 -31.60
N ALA A 938 -38.03 18.73 -31.34
CA ALA A 938 -38.90 19.90 -31.15
C ALA A 938 -38.96 20.37 -29.69
N ASN A 939 -39.06 19.43 -28.74
CA ASN A 939 -39.36 19.71 -27.33
C ASN A 939 -38.15 19.55 -26.41
N GLY A 940 -37.03 19.08 -26.94
CA GLY A 940 -35.82 18.78 -26.17
C GLY A 940 -35.94 17.50 -25.34
N ILE A 941 -35.09 17.39 -24.33
CA ILE A 941 -35.10 16.29 -23.35
C ILE A 941 -35.34 16.83 -21.94
N THR A 942 -35.99 16.04 -21.09
CA THR A 942 -36.30 16.42 -19.70
C THR A 942 -35.31 15.88 -18.68
N SER A 943 -34.43 14.96 -19.06
CA SER A 943 -33.50 14.28 -18.13
C SER A 943 -32.07 14.79 -18.33
N PRO A 944 -31.44 15.40 -17.31
CA PRO A 944 -30.01 15.71 -17.34
C PRO A 944 -29.18 14.43 -17.23
N LEU A 945 -28.21 14.24 -18.14
CA LEU A 945 -27.36 13.04 -18.18
C LEU A 945 -26.44 12.95 -16.94
N GLU A 946 -25.90 14.10 -16.51
CA GLU A 946 -24.87 14.19 -15.47
C GLU A 946 -25.37 13.81 -14.07
N GLU A 947 -26.68 13.85 -13.81
CA GLU A 947 -27.27 13.55 -12.50
C GLU A 947 -27.69 12.08 -12.32
N GLU A 948 -27.81 11.29 -13.39
CA GLU A 948 -28.37 9.92 -13.33
C GLU A 948 -27.38 8.79 -13.67
N VAL A 949 -26.28 9.04 -14.40
CA VAL A 949 -25.52 7.97 -15.07
C VAL A 949 -24.10 7.77 -14.51
N VAL A 950 -23.65 8.65 -13.61
CA VAL A 950 -22.34 8.56 -12.95
C VAL A 950 -22.29 7.45 -11.90
N ASP A 951 -23.43 6.82 -11.58
CA ASP A 951 -23.45 5.73 -10.61
C ASP A 951 -23.11 4.37 -11.25
N ILE A 952 -21.85 4.20 -11.65
CA ILE A 952 -21.26 2.91 -12.02
C ILE A 952 -21.48 1.87 -10.89
N TYR A 953 -21.74 2.33 -9.65
CA TYR A 953 -22.08 1.44 -8.54
C TYR A 953 -23.49 0.86 -8.60
N SER A 954 -24.35 1.27 -9.53
CA SER A 954 -25.69 0.69 -9.69
C SER A 954 -25.67 -0.74 -10.30
N LEU A 955 -24.51 -1.23 -10.76
CA LEU A 955 -24.34 -2.53 -11.46
C LEU A 955 -24.54 -3.81 -10.63
#